data_AF-A0A812JBE0-F1
#
_entry.id   AF-A0A812JBE0-F1
#
_cell.length_a   1.000
_cell.length_b   1.000
_cell.length_c   1.000
_cell.angle_alpha   90.00
_cell.angle_beta   90.00
_cell.angle_gamma   90.00
#
_symmetry.space_group_name_H-M   'P 1'
#
loop_
_entity.id
_entity.type
_entity.pdbx_description
1 polymer ?
#
loop_
_entity_poly.entity_id
_entity_poly.type
_entity_poly.pdbx_seq_one_letter_code
_entity_poly.pdbx_strand_id
1 'polypeptide(L)'
;MLTISPDAARHEQKLPVQENKLLLAQLKEEVPRQLQISGWVTQTEFNTKVAALESYDYNLGGAMDSAWLCLCGALVMFMHAGFAMLETGSCRVKNASNVLMKNLVNLGTAFAWNVCVGTLGWWVFGWAFAYGDQGTPKNGFIGTSEFFGIGFYTTDATTGVITPSTCDSSGCQSKMLSWFFQWAFCTAGATIVSGGVAERVKSPTYAVYAFFMASFIYPIIVAWSWGGGFLATITSVGYMDFAGSGVVHLTGGVSALAGTIVLGPRKGRFENPEEFECHNLPLVVLGTFALWFGWYGFNPGSTLGMHDGATGALAAQVAMNTTLSAATGGITVFLLRYLILKKYDVGGLCNGILAGLVSITAGCGNVECGSAFAIGLVGAFVYQASSMLLQKLKIDDPVDAAPVHGFCGIWGVLAAGFLDWGKGVDHYHGWSGFGCVMDGAACKTGLFGDAIGAQFALIAMVIVWSGALSGLAFFALKMTGLLRISEEVEEVGIDTQSHSPPKAYSLGGAGAIEQHKTMLQQRKARSMKFLLIIATLVVAVAGDAALFAEVEALRAEVRERQASLEEQRAEILALRDARQLQISGWVTQTEFNTKVAALESYDYNLGGAMDSAWLCLCGALVMFMHAGFAMLETGSCRVKNASNVLMKNLVNVCVGTLGWWVFGWAFAYGDQGTPKNGFIGTSEFFGIGFYTTDATTGVITPSTCDSSGCQSKMLSWFFQWAFCTAGATIVSGGVAERVKSPTYAVYAFFMASFIYPIIVAWSWGGGFLATITSVGYMDFAGSGVVHLTGGVSALAGTIVLGPRKGRFENPEEFECHNLPLVVLGTFALWFGWYGFNPGSTLGMHDGATGALAAQVAMNTTLSAATGGITVFLLRYLILKKYDVGGLCNGILAGLVSITAGCGNVECGSAFAIGLVGAFVYQASSMLLQKLKIDDPVDAAPVHGFCGIWGVLAAGFLDWGKGVDHYHGWSGFGCVMDGAACKTGLFGDAIGAQFALIAMVIIWSGALSGLAFFALKMTGLLRISEEVEEVGIDTKSHSPPKAYSLSQ
;
A
#
# COMPACT_ATOMS: atom_id res chain seq x y z
N MET A 1 -0.03 24.48 39.10
CA MET A 1 -0.82 23.49 39.86
C MET A 1 -2.30 23.83 39.70
N LEU A 2 -3.00 23.14 38.80
CA LEU A 2 -4.34 22.54 38.98
C LEU A 2 -4.82 22.00 37.62
N THR A 3 -5.49 20.86 37.70
CA THR A 3 -5.75 19.80 36.71
C THR A 3 -7.13 19.90 36.04
N ILE A 4 -7.16 19.64 34.71
CA ILE A 4 -8.11 18.85 33.87
C ILE A 4 -9.64 18.99 34.04
N SER A 5 -10.34 19.17 32.90
CA SER A 5 -11.53 18.38 32.49
C SER A 5 -11.73 18.41 30.97
N PRO A 6 -11.85 17.26 30.26
CA PRO A 6 -12.18 17.17 28.84
C PRO A 6 -13.60 16.62 28.65
N ASP A 7 -14.57 17.42 28.18
CA ASP A 7 -15.85 16.92 27.67
C ASP A 7 -16.67 18.07 27.05
N ALA A 8 -16.88 18.03 25.72
CA ALA A 8 -18.14 18.38 25.03
C ALA A 8 -17.88 18.66 23.54
N ALA A 9 -18.40 17.76 22.68
CA ALA A 9 -18.47 17.90 21.24
C ALA A 9 -19.94 17.75 20.77
N ARG A 10 -20.22 18.21 19.54
CA ARG A 10 -21.30 17.86 18.57
C ARG A 10 -22.45 18.89 18.38
N HIS A 11 -22.48 19.56 17.22
CA HIS A 11 -23.37 19.25 16.06
C HIS A 11 -23.34 20.37 14.96
N GLU A 12 -23.04 19.92 13.72
CA GLU A 12 -23.60 20.30 12.39
C GLU A 12 -23.27 21.63 11.64
N GLN A 13 -22.42 21.51 10.59
CA GLN A 13 -22.68 21.65 9.12
C GLN A 13 -21.78 22.64 8.29
N LYS A 14 -20.89 22.05 7.46
CA LYS A 14 -20.41 22.33 6.06
C LYS A 14 -19.82 23.70 5.56
N LEU A 15 -18.53 23.63 5.12
CA LEU A 15 -17.69 24.44 4.16
C LEU A 15 -16.92 25.70 4.70
N PRO A 16 -15.85 26.24 4.03
CA PRO A 16 -14.53 25.68 3.69
C PRO A 16 -13.31 26.48 4.27
N VAL A 17 -12.19 25.77 4.48
CA VAL A 17 -10.88 26.10 5.12
C VAL A 17 -10.24 27.49 4.86
N GLN A 18 -10.57 28.22 3.79
CA GLN A 18 -9.92 29.51 3.50
C GLN A 18 -10.36 30.67 4.40
N GLU A 19 -11.60 30.65 4.88
CA GLU A 19 -12.12 31.73 5.72
C GLU A 19 -11.46 31.72 7.11
N ASN A 20 -11.07 30.56 7.63
CA ASN A 20 -10.37 30.43 8.91
C ASN A 20 -8.98 31.09 8.89
N LYS A 21 -8.20 30.96 7.81
CA LYS A 21 -6.89 31.63 7.70
C LYS A 21 -7.04 33.15 7.61
N LEU A 22 -8.05 33.62 6.90
CA LEU A 22 -8.36 35.05 6.78
C LEU A 22 -8.85 35.62 8.11
N LEU A 23 -9.75 34.92 8.80
CA LEU A 23 -10.28 35.30 10.10
C LEU A 23 -9.19 35.27 11.17
N LEU A 24 -8.32 34.25 11.19
CA LEU A 24 -7.18 34.17 12.11
C LEU A 24 -6.17 35.31 11.84
N ALA A 25 -5.93 35.66 10.58
CA ALA A 25 -5.07 36.80 10.20
C ALA A 25 -5.69 38.14 10.62
N GLN A 26 -6.99 38.34 10.38
CA GLN A 26 -7.74 39.52 10.82
C GLN A 26 -7.74 39.62 12.35
N LEU A 27 -7.96 38.51 13.06
CA LEU A 27 -7.89 38.45 14.52
C LEU A 27 -6.48 38.78 15.04
N LYS A 28 -5.43 38.27 14.37
CA LYS A 28 -4.03 38.59 14.69
C LYS A 28 -3.68 40.06 14.44
N GLU A 29 -4.40 40.77 13.59
CA GLU A 29 -4.17 42.20 13.35
C GLU A 29 -5.00 43.09 14.29
N GLU A 30 -6.26 42.71 14.52
CA GLU A 30 -7.26 43.56 15.15
C GLU A 30 -7.28 43.43 16.69
N VAL A 31 -6.98 42.23 17.21
CA VAL A 31 -6.96 41.95 18.65
C VAL A 31 -5.74 42.57 19.35
N PRO A 32 -4.50 42.48 18.83
CA PRO A 32 -3.35 43.19 19.42
C PRO A 32 -3.51 44.71 19.42
N ARG A 33 -4.18 45.29 18.41
CA ARG A 33 -4.51 46.72 18.38
C ARG A 33 -5.40 47.11 19.57
N GLN A 34 -6.43 46.33 19.88
CA GLN A 34 -7.31 46.62 21.02
C GLN A 34 -6.66 46.35 22.38
N LEU A 35 -5.83 45.31 22.48
CA LEU A 35 -5.03 44.99 23.68
C LEU A 35 -3.98 46.06 23.98
N GLN A 36 -3.36 46.67 22.95
CA GLN A 36 -2.45 47.81 23.12
C GLN A 36 -3.16 49.07 23.65
N ILE A 37 -4.43 49.25 23.32
CA ILE A 37 -5.20 50.44 23.69
C ILE A 37 -5.73 50.34 25.13
N SER A 38 -5.99 49.12 25.65
CA SER A 38 -6.70 48.96 26.93
C SER A 38 -6.15 47.89 27.90
N GLY A 39 -5.17 47.07 27.50
CA GLY A 39 -4.62 45.99 28.31
C GLY A 39 -5.52 44.75 28.46
N TRP A 40 -6.72 44.78 27.88
CA TRP A 40 -7.75 43.75 28.05
C TRP A 40 -8.65 43.66 26.80
N VAL A 41 -9.32 42.51 26.57
CA VAL A 41 -10.42 42.38 25.58
C VAL A 41 -11.71 42.03 26.30
N THR A 42 -12.84 42.63 25.90
CA THR A 42 -14.12 42.36 26.55
C THR A 42 -14.50 40.88 26.38
N GLN A 43 -15.00 40.21 27.43
CA GLN A 43 -15.39 38.81 27.41
C GLN A 43 -16.45 38.52 26.37
N THR A 44 -17.35 39.47 26.09
CA THR A 44 -18.35 39.33 25.03
C THR A 44 -17.67 39.29 23.66
N GLU A 45 -16.68 40.14 23.40
CA GLU A 45 -15.97 40.18 22.12
C GLU A 45 -14.98 39.01 21.98
N PHE A 46 -14.32 38.61 23.08
CA PHE A 46 -13.55 37.36 23.17
C PHE A 46 -14.44 36.15 22.93
N ASN A 47 -15.56 36.00 23.65
CA ASN A 47 -16.51 34.92 23.44
C ASN A 47 -17.16 34.99 22.07
N THR A 48 -17.34 36.16 21.45
CA THR A 48 -17.88 36.26 20.08
C THR A 48 -16.83 35.86 19.04
N LYS A 49 -15.57 36.22 19.22
CA LYS A 49 -14.46 35.85 18.33
C LYS A 49 -14.04 34.39 18.49
N VAL A 50 -13.99 33.92 19.74
CA VAL A 50 -13.79 32.52 20.11
C VAL A 50 -15.01 31.70 19.73
N ALA A 51 -16.25 32.13 19.97
CA ALA A 51 -17.43 31.40 19.47
C ALA A 51 -17.56 31.48 17.95
N ALA A 52 -17.12 32.55 17.27
CA ALA A 52 -17.04 32.54 15.81
C ALA A 52 -16.06 31.46 15.34
N LEU A 53 -14.87 31.37 15.94
CA LEU A 53 -13.88 30.33 15.66
C LEU A 53 -14.32 28.92 16.09
N GLU A 54 -14.94 28.76 17.26
CA GLU A 54 -15.51 27.51 17.78
C GLU A 54 -16.81 27.13 17.03
N SER A 55 -17.49 28.09 16.38
CA SER A 55 -18.64 27.87 15.47
C SER A 55 -18.22 27.49 14.05
N TYR A 56 -16.94 27.60 13.70
CA TYR A 56 -16.37 26.98 12.51
C TYR A 56 -16.00 25.53 12.85
N ASP A 57 -16.98 24.64 12.70
CA ASP A 57 -17.06 23.22 13.10
C ASP A 57 -15.78 22.37 12.83
N TYR A 58 -14.91 22.22 13.83
CA TYR A 58 -13.66 21.44 13.77
C TYR A 58 -13.88 19.97 14.17
N ASN A 59 -14.05 19.07 13.20
CA ASN A 59 -13.73 17.63 13.36
C ASN A 59 -12.97 17.08 12.15
N LEU A 60 -11.96 17.82 11.70
CA LEU A 60 -11.09 17.41 10.60
C LEU A 60 -10.27 16.16 10.94
N GLY A 61 -9.86 15.98 12.21
CA GLY A 61 -9.20 14.76 12.67
C GLY A 61 -10.07 13.52 12.47
N GLY A 62 -11.35 13.56 12.85
CA GLY A 62 -12.27 12.46 12.61
C GLY A 62 -12.60 12.21 11.14
N ALA A 63 -12.63 13.27 10.32
CA ALA A 63 -12.74 13.14 8.86
C ALA A 63 -11.50 12.48 8.25
N MET A 64 -10.30 12.80 8.76
CA MET A 64 -9.05 12.18 8.33
C MET A 64 -8.94 10.72 8.75
N ASP A 65 -9.28 10.39 9.99
CA ASP A 65 -9.44 9.00 10.44
C ASP A 65 -10.40 8.23 9.50
N SER A 66 -11.50 8.89 9.12
CA SER A 66 -12.50 8.27 8.25
C SER A 66 -11.97 8.01 6.83
N ALA A 67 -11.29 8.99 6.25
CA ALA A 67 -10.67 8.88 4.93
C ALA A 67 -9.56 7.82 4.93
N TRP A 68 -8.74 7.79 5.98
CA TRP A 68 -7.67 6.81 6.19
C TRP A 68 -8.20 5.38 6.23
N LEU A 69 -9.22 5.11 7.05
CA LEU A 69 -9.82 3.79 7.17
C LEU A 69 -10.54 3.36 5.88
N CYS A 70 -11.20 4.28 5.17
CA CYS A 70 -11.79 3.99 3.85
C CYS A 70 -10.72 3.54 2.85
N LEU A 71 -9.62 4.30 2.77
CA LEU A 71 -8.50 4.00 1.89
C LEU A 71 -7.86 2.66 2.27
N CYS A 72 -7.58 2.45 3.54
CA CYS A 72 -6.99 1.22 4.06
C CYS A 72 -7.89 0.02 3.81
N GLY A 73 -9.20 0.12 4.06
CA GLY A 73 -10.16 -0.93 3.74
C GLY A 73 -10.18 -1.26 2.24
N ALA A 74 -10.08 -0.26 1.36
CA ALA A 74 -9.98 -0.49 -0.08
C ALA A 74 -8.68 -1.21 -0.48
N LEU A 75 -7.55 -0.89 0.16
CA LEU A 75 -6.28 -1.59 -0.04
C LEU A 75 -6.33 -3.03 0.48
N VAL A 76 -6.98 -3.29 1.61
CA VAL A 76 -7.24 -4.66 2.09
C VAL A 76 -8.13 -5.41 1.10
N MET A 77 -9.12 -4.75 0.51
CA MET A 77 -9.91 -5.37 -0.55
C MET A 77 -9.08 -5.72 -1.79
N PHE A 78 -8.08 -4.91 -2.14
CA PHE A 78 -7.14 -5.23 -3.21
C PHE A 78 -6.34 -6.52 -2.95
N MET A 79 -6.08 -6.88 -1.68
CA MET A 79 -5.41 -8.15 -1.33
C MET A 79 -6.12 -9.37 -1.91
N HIS A 80 -7.43 -9.31 -2.11
CA HIS A 80 -8.18 -10.42 -2.68
C HIS A 80 -7.83 -10.69 -4.15
N ALA A 81 -7.49 -9.65 -4.93
CA ALA A 81 -6.90 -9.85 -6.25
C ALA A 81 -5.53 -10.54 -6.13
N GLY A 82 -4.77 -10.21 -5.09
CA GLY A 82 -3.50 -10.86 -4.76
C GLY A 82 -3.64 -12.35 -4.44
N PHE A 83 -4.54 -12.71 -3.52
CA PHE A 83 -4.91 -14.12 -3.27
C PHE A 83 -5.34 -14.81 -4.54
N ALA A 84 -6.16 -14.14 -5.35
CA ALA A 84 -6.67 -14.72 -6.58
C ALA A 84 -5.54 -15.11 -7.56
N MET A 85 -4.57 -14.22 -7.74
CA MET A 85 -3.43 -14.49 -8.62
C MET A 85 -2.48 -15.54 -8.03
N LEU A 86 -2.22 -15.47 -6.72
CA LEU A 86 -1.30 -16.37 -6.03
C LEU A 86 -1.80 -17.80 -6.00
N GLU A 87 -3.03 -18.01 -5.52
CA GLU A 87 -3.61 -19.35 -5.40
C GLU A 87 -3.75 -19.98 -6.78
N THR A 88 -4.21 -19.19 -7.76
CA THR A 88 -4.36 -19.71 -9.11
C THR A 88 -3.01 -20.13 -9.68
N GLY A 89 -2.00 -19.25 -9.63
CA GLY A 89 -0.64 -19.56 -10.11
C GLY A 89 -0.01 -20.79 -9.46
N SER A 90 -0.37 -21.07 -8.20
CA SER A 90 0.14 -22.20 -7.40
C SER A 90 -0.55 -23.53 -7.69
N CYS A 91 -1.74 -23.53 -8.28
CA CYS A 91 -2.47 -24.76 -8.66
C CYS A 91 -1.90 -25.43 -9.92
N ARG A 92 -2.30 -26.69 -10.18
CA ARG A 92 -1.81 -27.50 -11.31
C ARG A 92 -2.31 -27.08 -12.70
N VAL A 93 -1.51 -27.39 -13.72
CA VAL A 93 -1.82 -27.15 -15.15
C VAL A 93 -3.09 -27.87 -15.63
N LYS A 94 -3.44 -29.03 -15.07
CA LYS A 94 -4.66 -29.77 -15.48
C LYS A 94 -5.96 -28.97 -15.22
N ASN A 95 -5.87 -27.94 -14.36
CA ASN A 95 -6.88 -26.90 -14.12
C ASN A 95 -6.50 -25.54 -14.75
N ALA A 96 -5.58 -25.47 -15.73
CA ALA A 96 -5.01 -24.22 -16.27
C ALA A 96 -5.87 -23.50 -17.32
N SER A 97 -6.82 -24.19 -17.95
CA SER A 97 -7.83 -23.50 -18.79
C SER A 97 -8.69 -22.52 -17.96
N ASN A 98 -8.56 -22.60 -16.63
CA ASN A 98 -9.17 -21.78 -15.60
C ASN A 98 -8.46 -20.46 -15.28
N VAL A 99 -7.34 -20.11 -15.91
CA VAL A 99 -6.43 -19.24 -15.17
C VAL A 99 -6.67 -17.77 -15.46
N LEU A 100 -6.36 -17.16 -16.60
CA LEU A 100 -6.49 -15.69 -16.69
C LEU A 100 -7.94 -15.14 -16.74
N MET A 101 -8.85 -15.73 -17.53
CA MET A 101 -10.26 -15.27 -17.62
C MET A 101 -11.14 -15.77 -16.47
N LYS A 102 -10.60 -16.67 -15.65
CA LYS A 102 -11.24 -17.24 -14.47
C LYS A 102 -10.48 -16.86 -13.17
N ASN A 103 -9.33 -16.18 -13.25
CA ASN A 103 -8.68 -15.42 -12.17
C ASN A 103 -9.61 -14.34 -11.62
N LEU A 104 -10.59 -13.91 -12.43
CA LEU A 104 -11.68 -13.01 -12.05
C LEU A 104 -13.05 -13.69 -11.90
N VAL A 105 -13.21 -14.99 -12.24
CA VAL A 105 -14.55 -15.65 -12.29
C VAL A 105 -14.65 -17.01 -11.57
N ASN A 106 -13.60 -17.84 -11.47
CA ASN A 106 -13.64 -19.11 -10.73
C ASN A 106 -12.93 -19.07 -9.37
N LEU A 107 -11.74 -18.51 -9.31
CA LEU A 107 -11.26 -17.96 -8.04
C LEU A 107 -12.00 -16.66 -7.73
N GLY A 108 -12.46 -15.98 -8.79
CA GLY A 108 -13.52 -14.97 -8.73
C GLY A 108 -14.89 -15.47 -8.27
N THR A 109 -15.22 -16.77 -8.24
CA THR A 109 -16.45 -17.24 -7.59
C THR A 109 -16.19 -17.60 -6.15
N ALA A 110 -15.08 -18.24 -5.77
CA ALA A 110 -14.73 -18.33 -4.34
C ALA A 110 -14.55 -16.93 -3.73
N PHE A 111 -13.95 -15.99 -4.46
CA PHE A 111 -13.86 -14.57 -4.14
C PHE A 111 -15.23 -13.87 -4.17
N ALA A 112 -16.02 -13.97 -5.24
CA ALA A 112 -17.35 -13.36 -5.26
C ALA A 112 -18.29 -14.01 -4.25
N TRP A 113 -18.08 -15.27 -3.86
CA TRP A 113 -18.81 -15.91 -2.78
C TRP A 113 -18.24 -15.48 -1.41
N ASN A 114 -16.94 -15.42 -1.21
CA ASN A 114 -16.34 -14.92 0.04
C ASN A 114 -16.72 -13.45 0.26
N VAL A 115 -16.60 -12.62 -0.77
CA VAL A 115 -17.02 -11.23 -0.75
C VAL A 115 -18.53 -11.16 -0.66
N CYS A 116 -19.33 -11.66 -1.61
CA CYS A 116 -20.79 -11.45 -1.55
C CYS A 116 -21.47 -12.25 -0.43
N VAL A 117 -21.23 -13.56 -0.32
CA VAL A 117 -21.86 -14.42 0.70
C VAL A 117 -21.21 -14.25 2.06
N GLY A 118 -19.89 -14.07 2.15
CA GLY A 118 -19.25 -13.67 3.41
C GLY A 118 -19.67 -12.27 3.86
N THR A 119 -19.92 -11.31 2.94
CA THR A 119 -20.59 -10.04 3.26
C THR A 119 -21.95 -10.28 3.89
N LEU A 120 -22.78 -11.15 3.30
CA LEU A 120 -24.08 -11.47 3.88
C LEU A 120 -23.92 -12.09 5.28
N GLY A 121 -22.96 -13.01 5.45
CA GLY A 121 -22.66 -13.61 6.75
C GLY A 121 -22.23 -12.58 7.79
N TRP A 122 -21.36 -11.64 7.40
CA TRP A 122 -20.87 -10.56 8.24
C TRP A 122 -21.95 -9.51 8.54
N TRP A 123 -22.75 -9.12 7.56
CA TRP A 123 -23.83 -8.14 7.72
C TRP A 123 -24.99 -8.67 8.58
N VAL A 124 -25.40 -9.92 8.35
CA VAL A 124 -26.53 -10.52 9.07
C VAL A 124 -26.15 -10.85 10.52
N PHE A 125 -25.03 -11.57 10.70
CA PHE A 125 -24.63 -12.12 12.00
C PHE A 125 -23.26 -11.65 12.48
N GLY A 126 -22.27 -11.59 11.58
CA GLY A 126 -20.88 -11.45 11.99
C GLY A 126 -20.58 -10.15 12.73
N TRP A 127 -21.06 -9.01 12.25
CA TRP A 127 -20.90 -7.74 12.96
C TRP A 127 -21.55 -7.78 14.35
N ALA A 128 -22.79 -8.24 14.42
CA ALA A 128 -23.55 -8.34 15.66
C ALA A 128 -22.82 -9.20 16.70
N PHE A 129 -22.31 -10.35 16.29
CA PHE A 129 -21.57 -11.23 17.19
C PHE A 129 -20.19 -10.69 17.56
N ALA A 130 -19.51 -9.99 16.66
CA ALA A 130 -18.17 -9.44 16.88
C ALA A 130 -18.17 -8.17 17.74
N TYR A 131 -19.05 -7.22 17.44
CA TYR A 131 -19.02 -5.85 17.97
C TYR A 131 -20.35 -5.39 18.60
N GLY A 132 -21.40 -6.20 18.52
CA GLY A 132 -22.66 -5.91 19.21
C GLY A 132 -22.51 -5.92 20.73
N ASP A 133 -23.51 -5.38 21.42
CA ASP A 133 -23.51 -5.26 22.88
C ASP A 133 -23.38 -6.63 23.56
N GLN A 134 -22.47 -6.71 24.53
CA GLN A 134 -22.24 -7.91 25.33
C GLN A 134 -23.05 -7.92 26.64
N GLY A 135 -23.91 -6.91 26.87
CA GLY A 135 -24.78 -6.79 28.04
C GLY A 135 -24.09 -6.15 29.24
N THR A 136 -24.86 -5.92 30.30
CA THR A 136 -24.36 -5.39 31.58
C THR A 136 -24.77 -6.33 32.73
N PRO A 137 -23.82 -7.05 33.38
CA PRO A 137 -22.38 -7.08 33.09
C PRO A 137 -22.08 -7.76 31.74
N LYS A 138 -20.94 -7.43 31.12
CA LYS A 138 -20.53 -8.01 29.83
C LYS A 138 -20.40 -9.53 29.94
N ASN A 139 -21.00 -10.26 29.01
CA ASN A 139 -20.86 -11.72 28.93
C ASN A 139 -19.45 -12.16 28.46
N GLY A 140 -18.70 -11.28 27.80
CA GLY A 140 -17.32 -11.52 27.38
C GLY A 140 -17.16 -12.43 26.17
N PHE A 141 -18.23 -13.08 25.70
CA PHE A 141 -18.18 -14.18 24.74
C PHE A 141 -18.73 -13.83 23.36
N ILE A 142 -19.86 -13.12 23.29
CA ILE A 142 -20.55 -12.83 22.02
C ILE A 142 -21.38 -11.55 22.14
N GLY A 143 -21.40 -10.75 21.08
CA GLY A 143 -22.33 -9.63 20.95
C GLY A 143 -23.77 -10.10 20.68
N THR A 144 -24.75 -9.35 21.17
CA THR A 144 -26.17 -9.75 21.19
C THR A 144 -27.11 -8.73 20.54
N SER A 145 -26.56 -7.68 19.94
CA SER A 145 -27.31 -6.62 19.27
C SER A 145 -26.70 -6.31 17.89
N GLU A 146 -27.38 -5.45 17.12
CA GLU A 146 -26.93 -4.96 15.81
C GLU A 146 -27.01 -5.95 14.62
N PHE A 147 -27.84 -6.99 14.74
CA PHE A 147 -28.16 -7.88 13.61
C PHE A 147 -28.73 -7.09 12.43
N PHE A 148 -28.37 -7.49 11.21
CA PHE A 148 -28.81 -6.82 9.97
C PHE A 148 -28.45 -5.32 9.89
N GLY A 149 -27.45 -4.87 10.64
CA GLY A 149 -27.09 -3.45 10.74
C GLY A 149 -28.11 -2.59 11.50
N ILE A 150 -29.00 -3.22 12.30
CA ILE A 150 -29.88 -2.47 13.20
C ILE A 150 -29.01 -1.65 14.16
N GLY A 151 -29.30 -0.35 14.29
CA GLY A 151 -28.47 0.55 15.10
C GLY A 151 -27.28 1.17 14.37
N PHE A 152 -27.15 0.97 13.05
CA PHE A 152 -26.18 1.68 12.20
C PHE A 152 -26.60 3.13 11.93
N TYR A 153 -27.86 3.45 12.19
CA TYR A 153 -28.41 4.79 12.07
C TYR A 153 -28.99 5.21 13.41
N THR A 154 -28.82 6.49 13.73
CA THR A 154 -29.46 7.16 14.84
C THR A 154 -30.43 8.19 14.31
N THR A 155 -31.64 8.23 14.88
CA THR A 155 -32.61 9.29 14.60
C THR A 155 -32.56 10.30 15.73
N ASP A 156 -32.28 11.55 15.40
CA ASP A 156 -32.42 12.66 16.35
C ASP A 156 -33.91 12.78 16.72
N ALA A 157 -34.21 12.61 18.00
CA ALA A 157 -35.58 12.63 18.51
C ALA A 157 -36.28 14.01 18.39
N THR A 158 -35.50 15.08 18.22
CA THR A 158 -35.97 16.46 18.14
C THR A 158 -36.16 16.91 16.70
N THR A 159 -35.19 16.60 15.83
CA THR A 159 -35.18 17.05 14.43
C THR A 159 -35.74 16.00 13.46
N GLY A 160 -35.84 14.73 13.88
CA GLY A 160 -36.21 13.60 13.03
C GLY A 160 -35.12 13.22 12.01
N VAL A 161 -33.96 13.90 12.04
CA VAL A 161 -32.86 13.65 11.11
C VAL A 161 -32.24 12.29 11.40
N ILE A 162 -32.10 11.47 10.36
CA ILE A 162 -31.45 10.17 10.42
C ILE A 162 -29.99 10.33 10.00
N THR A 163 -29.05 10.02 10.88
CA THR A 163 -27.62 10.07 10.62
C THR A 163 -26.97 8.71 10.87
N PRO A 164 -25.85 8.38 10.19
CA PRO A 164 -25.05 7.21 10.55
C PRO A 164 -24.61 7.29 12.01
N SER A 165 -24.81 6.20 12.74
CA SER A 165 -24.42 6.07 14.14
C SER A 165 -22.90 6.20 14.31
N THR A 166 -22.50 6.98 15.31
CA THR A 166 -21.16 6.93 15.87
C THR A 166 -21.05 5.74 16.82
N CYS A 167 -19.84 5.27 17.08
CA CYS A 167 -19.56 4.14 17.95
C CYS A 167 -19.15 4.64 19.35
N ASP A 168 -19.46 3.87 20.38
CA ASP A 168 -19.25 4.26 21.79
C ASP A 168 -17.80 4.03 22.27
N SER A 169 -16.96 3.37 21.47
CA SER A 169 -15.55 3.10 21.77
C SER A 169 -14.62 4.21 21.25
N SER A 170 -13.72 4.70 22.11
CA SER A 170 -12.67 5.66 21.77
C SER A 170 -11.84 5.17 20.57
N GLY A 171 -12.00 5.83 19.40
CA GLY A 171 -11.28 5.51 18.16
C GLY A 171 -12.13 5.09 16.97
N CYS A 172 -13.45 4.95 17.14
CA CYS A 172 -14.35 4.57 16.05
C CYS A 172 -15.18 5.78 15.56
N GLN A 173 -14.92 6.23 14.33
CA GLN A 173 -15.54 7.43 13.74
C GLN A 173 -16.98 7.19 13.29
N SER A 174 -17.25 6.02 12.70
CA SER A 174 -18.57 5.61 12.21
C SER A 174 -18.68 4.09 12.27
N LYS A 175 -19.82 3.57 12.75
CA LYS A 175 -20.06 2.11 12.78
C LYS A 175 -20.00 1.50 11.38
N MET A 176 -20.49 2.21 10.36
CA MET A 176 -20.49 1.72 8.98
C MET A 176 -19.07 1.64 8.40
N LEU A 177 -18.21 2.58 8.78
CA LEU A 177 -16.82 2.58 8.33
C LEU A 177 -16.03 1.44 8.98
N SER A 178 -16.17 1.30 10.29
CA SER A 178 -15.56 0.18 11.02
C SER A 178 -16.10 -1.16 10.54
N TRP A 179 -17.39 -1.22 10.18
CA TRP A 179 -17.97 -2.39 9.53
C TRP A 179 -17.24 -2.71 8.23
N PHE A 180 -17.01 -1.74 7.36
CA PHE A 180 -16.32 -1.94 6.08
C PHE A 180 -14.87 -2.38 6.28
N PHE A 181 -14.14 -1.72 7.19
CA PHE A 181 -12.74 -2.06 7.46
C PHE A 181 -12.61 -3.48 8.05
N GLN A 182 -13.40 -3.80 9.08
CA GLN A 182 -13.37 -5.12 9.74
C GLN A 182 -13.94 -6.24 8.88
N TRP A 183 -14.91 -5.92 8.02
CA TRP A 183 -15.39 -6.83 6.98
C TRP A 183 -14.26 -7.29 6.06
N ALA A 184 -13.39 -6.38 5.63
CA ALA A 184 -12.28 -6.70 4.74
C ALA A 184 -11.28 -7.70 5.38
N PHE A 185 -11.12 -7.64 6.71
CA PHE A 185 -10.29 -8.60 7.48
C PHE A 185 -10.96 -9.97 7.59
N CYS A 186 -12.28 -9.98 7.87
CA CYS A 186 -13.09 -11.19 7.91
C CYS A 186 -13.03 -11.96 6.58
N THR A 187 -13.20 -11.26 5.46
CA THR A 187 -13.14 -11.87 4.12
C THR A 187 -11.74 -12.34 3.76
N ALA A 188 -10.69 -11.65 4.21
CA ALA A 188 -9.31 -12.12 4.08
C ALA A 188 -9.11 -13.44 4.84
N GLY A 189 -9.59 -13.54 6.09
CA GLY A 189 -9.57 -14.77 6.89
C GLY A 189 -10.29 -15.94 6.21
N ALA A 190 -11.44 -15.69 5.58
CA ALA A 190 -12.16 -16.69 4.79
C ALA A 190 -11.44 -17.07 3.48
N THR A 191 -10.67 -16.15 2.88
CA THR A 191 -9.91 -16.42 1.66
C THR A 191 -8.66 -17.25 1.92
N ILE A 192 -8.02 -17.11 3.09
CA ILE A 192 -6.91 -18.01 3.49
C ILE A 192 -7.32 -19.49 3.42
N VAL A 193 -8.58 -19.79 3.79
CA VAL A 193 -9.10 -21.16 3.77
C VAL A 193 -9.25 -21.69 2.34
N SER A 194 -9.54 -20.85 1.34
CA SER A 194 -9.76 -21.30 -0.04
C SER A 194 -8.49 -21.86 -0.64
N GLY A 195 -7.34 -21.23 -0.36
CA GLY A 195 -6.03 -21.71 -0.79
C GLY A 195 -5.73 -23.14 -0.29
N GLY A 196 -6.01 -23.44 0.97
CA GLY A 196 -5.76 -24.77 1.55
C GLY A 196 -6.64 -25.87 0.93
N VAL A 197 -7.86 -25.54 0.52
CA VAL A 197 -8.81 -26.50 -0.03
C VAL A 197 -8.94 -26.45 -1.56
N ALA A 198 -8.07 -25.68 -2.22
CA ALA A 198 -8.10 -25.46 -3.66
C ALA A 198 -8.03 -26.76 -4.48
N GLU A 199 -8.53 -26.68 -5.71
CA GLU A 199 -8.62 -27.74 -6.73
C GLU A 199 -9.58 -28.92 -6.45
N ARG A 200 -10.07 -29.10 -5.22
CA ARG A 200 -10.86 -30.31 -4.86
C ARG A 200 -12.19 -30.03 -4.16
N VAL A 201 -12.50 -28.78 -3.80
CA VAL A 201 -13.80 -28.37 -3.27
C VAL A 201 -14.75 -27.91 -4.38
N LYS A 202 -16.04 -28.21 -4.25
CA LYS A 202 -17.09 -27.62 -5.10
C LYS A 202 -17.28 -26.13 -4.75
N SER A 203 -17.15 -25.24 -5.74
CA SER A 203 -17.26 -23.77 -5.54
C SER A 203 -18.54 -23.32 -4.79
N PRO A 204 -19.77 -23.80 -5.13
CA PRO A 204 -20.98 -23.44 -4.37
C PRO A 204 -20.97 -23.91 -2.92
N THR A 205 -20.30 -25.04 -2.63
CA THR A 205 -20.17 -25.57 -1.27
C THR A 205 -19.20 -24.75 -0.45
N TYR A 206 -18.16 -24.21 -1.09
CA TYR A 206 -17.27 -23.27 -0.43
C TYR A 206 -17.99 -21.98 -0.01
N ALA A 207 -18.96 -21.50 -0.79
CA ALA A 207 -19.79 -20.35 -0.41
C ALA A 207 -20.53 -20.55 0.92
N VAL A 208 -21.03 -21.77 1.16
CA VAL A 208 -21.69 -22.14 2.44
C VAL A 208 -20.68 -22.08 3.59
N TYR A 209 -19.48 -22.59 3.37
CA TYR A 209 -18.41 -22.50 4.37
C TYR A 209 -17.98 -21.05 4.63
N ALA A 210 -17.85 -20.23 3.59
CA ALA A 210 -17.51 -18.81 3.71
C ALA A 210 -18.53 -18.04 4.52
N PHE A 211 -19.84 -18.29 4.30
CA PHE A 211 -20.90 -17.77 5.16
C PHE A 211 -20.69 -18.19 6.61
N PHE A 212 -20.46 -19.49 6.84
CA PHE A 212 -20.29 -20.03 8.20
C PHE A 212 -19.06 -19.44 8.91
N MET A 213 -17.95 -19.29 8.19
CA MET A 213 -16.73 -18.64 8.68
C MET A 213 -17.01 -17.18 9.09
N ALA A 214 -17.64 -16.41 8.22
CA ALA A 214 -17.94 -14.99 8.41
C ALA A 214 -19.07 -14.73 9.41
N SER A 215 -19.90 -15.73 9.73
CA SER A 215 -20.99 -15.63 10.69
C SER A 215 -20.66 -16.20 12.06
N PHE A 216 -19.92 -17.30 12.19
CA PHE A 216 -19.84 -18.04 13.46
C PHE A 216 -18.42 -18.35 13.94
N ILE A 217 -17.43 -18.41 13.04
CA ILE A 217 -16.06 -18.74 13.43
C ILE A 217 -15.29 -17.46 13.74
N TYR A 218 -15.08 -16.63 12.71
CA TYR A 218 -14.29 -15.42 12.82
C TYR A 218 -14.89 -14.38 13.78
N PRO A 219 -16.20 -14.04 13.69
CA PRO A 219 -16.80 -13.03 14.56
C PRO A 219 -16.71 -13.30 16.05
N ILE A 220 -16.82 -14.56 16.46
CA ILE A 220 -16.76 -14.95 17.88
C ILE A 220 -15.35 -14.73 18.42
N ILE A 221 -14.34 -15.07 17.62
CA ILE A 221 -12.94 -14.80 17.97
C ILE A 221 -12.73 -13.30 18.12
N VAL A 222 -13.26 -12.50 17.19
CA VAL A 222 -13.25 -11.03 17.28
C VAL A 222 -13.95 -10.56 18.55
N ALA A 223 -15.11 -11.11 18.90
CA ALA A 223 -15.86 -10.75 20.11
C ALA A 223 -15.02 -10.95 21.38
N TRP A 224 -14.29 -12.06 21.47
CA TRP A 224 -13.38 -12.35 22.58
C TRP A 224 -12.21 -11.37 22.62
N SER A 225 -11.71 -11.00 21.44
CA SER A 225 -10.50 -10.22 21.22
C SER A 225 -10.80 -8.72 20.99
N TRP A 226 -10.87 -8.26 19.74
CA TRP A 226 -10.99 -6.85 19.35
C TRP A 226 -12.35 -6.24 19.72
N GLY A 227 -13.38 -7.06 19.93
CA GLY A 227 -14.70 -6.68 20.43
C GLY A 227 -14.73 -6.41 21.94
N GLY A 228 -13.60 -6.53 22.63
CA GLY A 228 -13.48 -6.20 24.05
C GLY A 228 -14.09 -7.25 25.00
N GLY A 229 -14.11 -8.52 24.58
CA GLY A 229 -14.57 -9.65 25.37
C GLY A 229 -13.54 -10.17 26.37
N PHE A 230 -13.69 -11.42 26.80
CA PHE A 230 -12.92 -11.96 27.93
C PHE A 230 -11.41 -12.06 27.67
N LEU A 231 -10.96 -12.15 26.41
CA LEU A 231 -9.52 -12.14 26.10
C LEU A 231 -8.92 -10.75 26.28
N ALA A 232 -9.68 -9.68 26.04
CA ALA A 232 -9.19 -8.31 26.20
C ALA A 232 -8.70 -7.99 27.63
N THR A 233 -9.22 -8.71 28.63
CA THR A 233 -8.80 -8.60 30.03
C THR A 233 -8.33 -9.94 30.61
N ILE A 234 -7.93 -10.89 29.76
CA ILE A 234 -7.39 -12.17 30.25
C ILE A 234 -6.02 -11.93 30.86
N THR A 235 -5.78 -12.54 32.01
CA THR A 235 -4.65 -12.17 32.91
C THR A 235 -4.77 -10.72 33.39
N SER A 236 -3.76 -10.19 34.08
CA SER A 236 -3.81 -8.79 34.53
C SER A 236 -3.55 -7.77 33.41
N VAL A 237 -3.22 -8.20 32.18
CA VAL A 237 -2.71 -7.34 31.09
C VAL A 237 -3.41 -7.48 29.72
N GLY A 238 -4.25 -8.50 29.48
CA GLY A 238 -4.86 -8.78 28.16
C GLY A 238 -3.90 -9.47 27.17
N TYR A 239 -4.33 -9.71 25.93
CA TYR A 239 -3.49 -10.23 24.83
C TYR A 239 -2.98 -9.09 23.93
N MET A 240 -2.04 -9.39 23.01
CA MET A 240 -1.61 -8.45 21.96
C MET A 240 -1.73 -9.08 20.57
N ASP A 241 -2.54 -8.47 19.71
CA ASP A 241 -2.65 -8.82 18.30
C ASP A 241 -3.11 -7.59 17.50
N PHE A 242 -2.14 -6.75 17.09
CA PHE A 242 -2.37 -5.43 16.51
C PHE A 242 -3.28 -5.46 15.27
N ALA A 243 -2.92 -6.29 14.27
CA ALA A 243 -3.63 -6.39 13.00
C ALA A 243 -4.12 -7.82 12.67
N GLY A 244 -3.82 -8.84 13.48
CA GLY A 244 -4.41 -10.18 13.30
C GLY A 244 -3.46 -11.32 12.90
N SER A 245 -2.25 -11.46 13.47
CA SER A 245 -1.52 -12.74 13.36
C SER A 245 -2.33 -13.87 14.02
N GLY A 246 -3.07 -13.57 15.09
CA GLY A 246 -4.00 -14.49 15.75
C GLY A 246 -5.39 -14.45 15.10
N VAL A 247 -6.07 -13.32 15.22
CA VAL A 247 -7.49 -13.16 14.88
C VAL A 247 -7.76 -13.48 13.40
N VAL A 248 -6.88 -13.08 12.48
CA VAL A 248 -7.06 -13.32 11.03
C VAL A 248 -6.28 -14.53 10.57
N HIS A 249 -4.95 -14.50 10.72
CA HIS A 249 -4.07 -15.48 10.09
C HIS A 249 -4.13 -16.84 10.79
N LEU A 250 -4.03 -16.90 12.13
CA LEU A 250 -4.15 -18.16 12.84
C LEU A 250 -5.54 -18.78 12.65
N THR A 251 -6.61 -17.98 12.75
CA THR A 251 -7.99 -18.42 12.48
C THR A 251 -8.13 -19.01 11.08
N GLY A 252 -7.69 -18.29 10.04
CA GLY A 252 -7.76 -18.76 8.65
C GLY A 252 -6.87 -19.98 8.40
N GLY A 253 -5.65 -20.00 8.93
CA GLY A 253 -4.69 -21.08 8.74
C GLY A 253 -5.08 -22.39 9.44
N VAL A 254 -5.61 -22.32 10.66
CA VAL A 254 -6.13 -23.50 11.38
C VAL A 254 -7.40 -24.01 10.71
N SER A 255 -8.27 -23.11 10.27
CA SER A 255 -9.46 -23.46 9.48
C SER A 255 -9.09 -24.17 8.17
N ALA A 256 -8.04 -23.70 7.48
CA ALA A 256 -7.49 -24.32 6.27
C ALA A 256 -6.93 -25.71 6.59
N LEU A 257 -6.19 -25.85 7.69
CA LEU A 257 -5.67 -27.15 8.14
C LEU A 257 -6.80 -28.14 8.44
N ALA A 258 -7.84 -27.72 9.15
CA ALA A 258 -9.02 -28.55 9.40
C ALA A 258 -9.70 -28.99 8.09
N GLY A 259 -9.86 -28.06 7.14
CA GLY A 259 -10.39 -28.36 5.81
C GLY A 259 -9.54 -29.38 5.06
N THR A 260 -8.22 -29.16 4.95
CA THR A 260 -7.30 -30.06 4.25
C THR A 260 -7.34 -31.49 4.83
N ILE A 261 -7.38 -31.63 6.16
CA ILE A 261 -7.48 -32.92 6.85
C ILE A 261 -8.81 -33.62 6.53
N VAL A 262 -9.94 -32.90 6.62
CA VAL A 262 -11.26 -33.48 6.37
C VAL A 262 -11.43 -33.88 4.90
N LEU A 263 -10.96 -33.05 3.97
CA LEU A 263 -11.02 -33.35 2.55
C LEU A 263 -10.12 -34.52 2.15
N GLY A 264 -8.95 -34.63 2.78
CA GLY A 264 -7.86 -35.50 2.35
C GLY A 264 -7.10 -34.94 1.14
N PRO A 265 -6.02 -35.63 0.73
CA PRO A 265 -5.13 -35.12 -0.29
C PRO A 265 -5.71 -35.18 -1.71
N ARG A 266 -5.20 -34.32 -2.60
CA ARG A 266 -5.42 -34.44 -4.04
C ARG A 266 -4.83 -35.77 -4.53
N LYS A 267 -5.55 -36.47 -5.41
CA LYS A 267 -5.13 -37.79 -5.90
C LYS A 267 -3.80 -37.73 -6.63
N GLY A 268 -2.85 -38.58 -6.23
CA GLY A 268 -1.51 -38.63 -6.82
C GLY A 268 -0.50 -37.63 -6.23
N ARG A 269 -0.89 -36.78 -5.25
CA ARG A 269 -0.03 -35.71 -4.72
C ARG A 269 1.30 -36.21 -4.15
N PHE A 270 1.27 -37.36 -3.47
CA PHE A 270 2.44 -37.91 -2.79
C PHE A 270 3.10 -39.04 -3.60
N GLU A 271 2.41 -39.53 -4.62
CA GLU A 271 2.90 -40.53 -5.57
C GLU A 271 3.66 -39.86 -6.73
N ASN A 272 3.13 -38.75 -7.27
CA ASN A 272 3.65 -38.02 -8.44
C ASN A 272 3.78 -36.51 -8.14
N PRO A 273 4.64 -36.10 -7.17
CA PRO A 273 4.70 -34.72 -6.69
C PRO A 273 5.03 -33.68 -7.77
N GLU A 274 5.74 -34.06 -8.84
CA GLU A 274 6.07 -33.22 -9.99
C GLU A 274 4.84 -32.77 -10.80
N GLU A 275 3.71 -33.48 -10.73
CA GLU A 275 2.46 -33.04 -11.34
C GLU A 275 1.80 -31.89 -10.58
N PHE A 276 2.29 -31.58 -9.37
CA PHE A 276 1.72 -30.62 -8.41
C PHE A 276 2.54 -29.35 -8.28
N GLU A 277 3.53 -29.16 -9.16
CA GLU A 277 4.28 -27.90 -9.25
C GLU A 277 3.38 -26.74 -9.69
N CYS A 278 3.74 -25.53 -9.24
CA CYS A 278 3.03 -24.32 -9.62
C CYS A 278 3.04 -24.13 -11.14
N HIS A 279 1.88 -23.83 -11.73
CA HIS A 279 1.74 -23.78 -13.18
C HIS A 279 2.08 -22.41 -13.79
N ASN A 280 2.03 -21.31 -13.01
CA ASN A 280 2.26 -19.96 -13.50
C ASN A 280 2.90 -19.06 -12.43
N LEU A 281 4.24 -19.07 -12.40
CA LEU A 281 5.04 -18.23 -11.52
C LEU A 281 4.78 -16.71 -11.67
N PRO A 282 4.60 -16.14 -12.89
CA PRO A 282 4.25 -14.73 -13.01
C PRO A 282 3.02 -14.33 -12.19
N LEU A 283 1.98 -15.17 -12.16
CA LEU A 283 0.80 -14.92 -11.34
C LEU A 283 1.07 -15.07 -9.84
N VAL A 284 1.90 -16.03 -9.42
CA VAL A 284 2.32 -16.18 -8.02
C VAL A 284 3.05 -14.93 -7.54
N VAL A 285 4.01 -14.44 -8.32
CA VAL A 285 4.79 -13.25 -8.00
C VAL A 285 3.92 -11.99 -8.01
N LEU A 286 3.06 -11.82 -9.02
CA LEU A 286 2.13 -10.70 -9.08
C LEU A 286 1.13 -10.71 -7.91
N GLY A 287 0.63 -11.89 -7.55
CA GLY A 287 -0.21 -12.10 -6.38
C GLY A 287 0.50 -11.73 -5.07
N THR A 288 1.76 -12.13 -4.93
CA THR A 288 2.59 -11.79 -3.76
C THR A 288 2.78 -10.29 -3.62
N PHE A 289 3.13 -9.58 -4.70
CA PHE A 289 3.27 -8.12 -4.66
C PHE A 289 1.93 -7.40 -4.41
N ALA A 290 0.82 -7.90 -4.97
CA ALA A 290 -0.51 -7.36 -4.70
C ALA A 290 -0.94 -7.55 -3.23
N LEU A 291 -0.62 -8.70 -2.63
CA LEU A 291 -0.82 -8.95 -1.20
C LEU A 291 0.03 -8.02 -0.34
N TRP A 292 1.32 -7.86 -0.67
CA TRP A 292 2.21 -6.95 0.06
C TRP A 292 1.76 -5.50 -0.06
N PHE A 293 1.33 -5.05 -1.24
CA PHE A 293 0.73 -3.72 -1.44
C PHE A 293 -0.53 -3.51 -0.58
N GLY A 294 -1.47 -4.46 -0.60
CA GLY A 294 -2.66 -4.38 0.24
C GLY A 294 -2.36 -4.48 1.74
N TRP A 295 -1.24 -5.09 2.12
CA TRP A 295 -0.77 -5.16 3.51
C TRP A 295 -0.46 -3.79 4.12
N TYR A 296 -0.18 -2.77 3.29
CA TYR A 296 -0.05 -1.38 3.75
C TYR A 296 -1.39 -0.72 4.09
N GLY A 297 -2.52 -1.26 3.61
CA GLY A 297 -3.84 -0.94 4.17
C GLY A 297 -4.20 -1.80 5.38
N PHE A 298 -3.69 -3.03 5.43
CA PHE A 298 -3.98 -3.98 6.50
C PHE A 298 -3.30 -3.59 7.81
N ASN A 299 -1.97 -3.55 7.83
CA ASN A 299 -1.20 -3.28 9.04
C ASN A 299 -1.29 -1.79 9.43
N PRO A 300 -0.83 -0.81 8.62
CA PRO A 300 -0.96 0.61 8.96
C PRO A 300 -2.41 1.07 9.20
N GLY A 301 -3.40 0.54 8.48
CA GLY A 301 -4.80 0.86 8.72
C GLY A 301 -5.31 0.42 10.11
N SER A 302 -4.64 -0.55 10.73
CA SER A 302 -4.96 -1.02 12.09
C SER A 302 -4.52 -0.03 13.19
N THR A 303 -3.92 1.11 12.85
CA THR A 303 -3.89 2.27 13.77
C THR A 303 -5.28 2.82 14.07
N LEU A 304 -6.29 2.47 13.25
CA LEU A 304 -7.68 2.89 13.32
C LEU A 304 -7.91 4.41 13.18
N GLY A 305 -6.84 5.19 13.12
CA GLY A 305 -6.87 6.63 12.97
C GLY A 305 -5.57 7.19 12.39
N MET A 306 -5.69 8.40 11.87
CA MET A 306 -4.72 9.29 11.26
C MET A 306 -5.19 10.74 11.51
N HIS A 307 -5.40 11.11 12.78
CA HIS A 307 -5.94 12.43 13.16
C HIS A 307 -4.84 13.42 13.54
N ASP A 308 -3.62 12.94 13.79
CA ASP A 308 -2.48 13.76 14.15
C ASP A 308 -1.13 13.19 13.66
N GLY A 309 -0.05 13.92 13.89
CA GLY A 309 1.31 13.47 13.54
C GLY A 309 1.79 12.25 14.33
N ALA A 310 1.27 12.01 15.54
CA ALA A 310 1.68 10.87 16.38
C ALA A 310 1.10 9.56 15.85
N THR A 311 -0.19 9.56 15.52
CA THR A 311 -0.88 8.46 14.84
C THR A 311 -0.29 8.19 13.46
N GLY A 312 0.09 9.24 12.73
CA GLY A 312 0.84 9.13 11.48
C GLY A 312 2.23 8.51 11.63
N ALA A 313 2.97 8.89 12.67
CA ALA A 313 4.27 8.28 12.96
C ALA A 313 4.15 6.80 13.35
N LEU A 314 3.08 6.40 14.05
CA LEU A 314 2.79 4.99 14.30
C LEU A 314 2.49 4.24 13.00
N ALA A 315 1.62 4.77 12.15
CA ALA A 315 1.30 4.15 10.85
C ALA A 315 2.57 3.96 10.00
N ALA A 316 3.49 4.92 10.05
CA ALA A 316 4.78 4.84 9.39
C ALA A 316 5.71 3.75 9.98
N GLN A 317 5.78 3.63 11.31
CA GLN A 317 6.48 2.51 11.97
C GLN A 317 5.91 1.18 11.51
N VAL A 318 4.59 1.07 11.51
CA VAL A 318 3.89 -0.15 11.10
C VAL A 318 4.21 -0.50 9.65
N ALA A 319 4.23 0.48 8.75
CA ALA A 319 4.62 0.28 7.35
C ALA A 319 6.08 -0.19 7.23
N MET A 320 7.02 0.46 7.91
CA MET A 320 8.44 0.07 7.93
C MET A 320 8.65 -1.36 8.46
N ASN A 321 8.03 -1.70 9.59
CA ASN A 321 8.11 -3.03 10.20
C ASN A 321 7.52 -4.11 9.29
N THR A 322 6.39 -3.80 8.64
CA THR A 322 5.75 -4.67 7.64
C THR A 322 6.72 -4.98 6.51
N THR A 323 7.39 -3.96 5.97
CA THR A 323 8.38 -4.10 4.89
C THR A 323 9.61 -4.91 5.32
N LEU A 324 10.17 -4.62 6.49
CA LEU A 324 11.39 -5.28 6.98
C LEU A 324 11.18 -6.76 7.26
N SER A 325 10.07 -7.12 7.91
CA SER A 325 9.76 -8.52 8.20
C SER A 325 9.53 -9.31 6.91
N ALA A 326 8.79 -8.74 5.94
CA ALA A 326 8.54 -9.35 4.63
C ALA A 326 9.85 -9.64 3.87
N ALA A 327 10.73 -8.62 3.78
CA ALA A 327 12.03 -8.74 3.14
C ALA A 327 12.91 -9.81 3.79
N THR A 328 12.93 -9.84 5.13
CA THR A 328 13.74 -10.80 5.90
C THR A 328 13.21 -12.22 5.76
N GLY A 329 11.89 -12.40 5.81
CA GLY A 329 11.26 -13.71 5.60
C GLY A 329 11.56 -14.26 4.20
N GLY A 330 11.40 -13.42 3.18
CA GLY A 330 11.69 -13.78 1.79
C GLY A 330 13.14 -14.23 1.57
N ILE A 331 14.12 -13.43 1.99
CA ILE A 331 15.53 -13.77 1.78
C ILE A 331 15.94 -15.01 2.58
N THR A 332 15.38 -15.19 3.77
CA THR A 332 15.65 -16.37 4.61
C THR A 332 15.16 -17.63 3.91
N VAL A 333 13.91 -17.66 3.41
CA VAL A 333 13.41 -18.83 2.68
C VAL A 333 14.17 -19.05 1.37
N PHE A 334 14.52 -17.99 0.64
CA PHE A 334 15.36 -18.11 -0.56
C PHE A 334 16.67 -18.86 -0.27
N LEU A 335 17.37 -18.49 0.81
CA LEU A 335 18.60 -19.17 1.21
C LEU A 335 18.34 -20.59 1.72
N LEU A 336 17.34 -20.80 2.57
CA LEU A 336 17.01 -22.12 3.13
C LEU A 336 16.61 -23.12 2.05
N ARG A 337 15.73 -22.72 1.12
CA ARG A 337 15.29 -23.56 0.00
C ARG A 337 16.45 -23.88 -0.93
N TYR A 338 17.34 -22.93 -1.19
CA TYR A 338 18.56 -23.22 -1.94
C TYR A 338 19.46 -24.23 -1.22
N LEU A 339 19.61 -24.13 0.10
CA LEU A 339 20.40 -25.09 0.88
C LEU A 339 19.80 -26.50 0.86
N ILE A 340 18.47 -26.62 0.91
CA ILE A 340 17.71 -27.88 0.92
C ILE A 340 17.65 -28.52 -0.48
N LEU A 341 17.23 -27.76 -1.50
CA LEU A 341 16.93 -28.27 -2.84
C LEU A 341 18.12 -28.22 -3.80
N LYS A 342 19.16 -27.41 -3.48
CA LYS A 342 20.24 -27.02 -4.42
C LYS A 342 19.72 -26.38 -5.72
N LYS A 343 18.49 -25.88 -5.67
CA LYS A 343 17.77 -25.17 -6.74
C LYS A 343 17.03 -23.98 -6.13
N TYR A 344 16.74 -22.99 -6.95
CA TYR A 344 15.93 -21.85 -6.57
C TYR A 344 14.44 -22.18 -6.66
N ASP A 345 13.69 -21.79 -5.64
CA ASP A 345 12.25 -22.03 -5.52
C ASP A 345 11.56 -20.67 -5.37
N VAL A 346 11.02 -20.15 -6.48
CA VAL A 346 10.39 -18.83 -6.53
C VAL A 346 9.09 -18.81 -5.73
N GLY A 347 8.31 -19.90 -5.77
CA GLY A 347 7.10 -20.04 -4.95
C GLY A 347 7.44 -20.08 -3.46
N GLY A 348 8.49 -20.80 -3.08
CA GLY A 348 9.03 -20.77 -1.72
C GLY A 348 9.45 -19.37 -1.27
N LEU A 349 10.17 -18.62 -2.12
CA LEU A 349 10.51 -17.21 -1.85
C LEU A 349 9.26 -16.35 -1.61
N CYS A 350 8.23 -16.48 -2.46
CA CYS A 350 6.94 -15.80 -2.27
C CYS A 350 6.30 -16.15 -0.90
N ASN A 351 6.24 -17.44 -0.56
CA ASN A 351 5.70 -17.88 0.74
C ASN A 351 6.56 -17.40 1.92
N GLY A 352 7.87 -17.25 1.75
CA GLY A 352 8.75 -16.64 2.75
C GLY A 352 8.44 -15.16 3.01
N ILE A 353 8.16 -14.40 1.95
CA ILE A 353 7.72 -12.99 2.06
C ILE A 353 6.40 -12.93 2.83
N LEU A 354 5.42 -13.77 2.45
CA LEU A 354 4.13 -13.84 3.13
C LEU A 354 4.26 -14.31 4.59
N ALA A 355 5.14 -15.27 4.87
CA ALA A 355 5.42 -15.72 6.24
C ALA A 355 5.97 -14.57 7.10
N GLY A 356 6.86 -13.74 6.55
CA GLY A 356 7.34 -12.52 7.21
C GLY A 356 6.22 -11.50 7.47
N LEU A 357 5.37 -11.26 6.46
CA LEU A 357 4.20 -10.38 6.59
C LEU A 357 3.22 -10.85 7.67
N VAL A 358 2.87 -12.14 7.68
CA VAL A 358 1.99 -12.75 8.71
C VAL A 358 2.61 -12.66 10.10
N SER A 359 3.92 -12.92 10.21
CA SER A 359 4.60 -12.97 11.52
C SER A 359 4.66 -11.62 12.21
N ILE A 360 4.75 -10.51 11.46
CA ILE A 360 4.83 -9.17 12.06
C ILE A 360 3.46 -8.57 12.38
N THR A 361 2.38 -9.07 11.79
CA THR A 361 1.02 -8.51 11.90
C THR A 361 0.56 -8.26 13.34
N ALA A 362 0.85 -9.13 14.31
CA ALA A 362 0.45 -8.93 15.71
C ALA A 362 1.28 -7.86 16.44
N GLY A 363 2.54 -7.66 16.07
CA GLY A 363 3.49 -6.79 16.76
C GLY A 363 3.91 -5.55 15.98
N CYS A 364 3.37 -5.31 14.78
CA CYS A 364 3.90 -4.33 13.83
C CYS A 364 3.89 -2.88 14.35
N GLY A 365 2.97 -2.51 15.25
CA GLY A 365 2.93 -1.22 15.94
C GLY A 365 3.66 -1.17 17.29
N ASN A 366 4.24 -2.30 17.73
CA ASN A 366 4.68 -2.53 19.11
C ASN A 366 6.12 -3.01 19.24
N VAL A 367 6.78 -3.28 18.12
CA VAL A 367 8.17 -3.73 18.12
C VAL A 367 9.05 -2.73 17.39
N GLU A 368 10.32 -2.67 17.80
CA GLU A 368 11.33 -1.91 17.08
C GLU A 368 11.66 -2.55 15.71
N CYS A 369 12.23 -1.77 14.80
CA CYS A 369 12.56 -2.24 13.45
C CYS A 369 13.56 -3.42 13.43
N GLY A 370 14.49 -3.48 14.40
CA GLY A 370 15.38 -4.64 14.59
C GLY A 370 14.64 -5.91 14.98
N SER A 371 13.59 -5.79 15.81
CA SER A 371 12.70 -6.90 16.14
C SER A 371 11.89 -7.35 14.92
N ALA A 372 11.43 -6.44 14.06
CA ALA A 372 10.73 -6.81 12.83
C ALA A 372 11.60 -7.69 11.90
N PHE A 373 12.90 -7.39 11.80
CA PHE A 373 13.87 -8.27 11.14
C PHE A 373 13.90 -9.67 11.78
N ALA A 374 14.07 -9.75 13.11
CA ALA A 374 14.13 -11.03 13.82
C ALA A 374 12.84 -11.86 13.68
N ILE A 375 11.69 -11.19 13.70
CA ILE A 375 10.37 -11.81 13.55
C ILE A 375 10.23 -12.44 12.17
N GLY A 376 10.60 -11.73 11.10
CA GLY A 376 10.59 -12.26 9.74
C GLY A 376 11.56 -13.42 9.55
N LEU A 377 12.77 -13.33 10.13
CA LEU A 377 13.78 -14.39 10.10
C LEU A 377 13.25 -15.69 10.71
N VAL A 378 12.72 -15.64 11.94
CA VAL A 378 12.19 -16.84 12.62
C VAL A 378 10.91 -17.33 11.93
N GLY A 379 10.05 -16.41 11.46
CA GLY A 379 8.84 -16.73 10.70
C GLY A 379 9.14 -17.58 9.47
N ALA A 380 10.22 -17.29 8.75
CA ALA A 380 10.67 -18.11 7.62
C ALA A 380 11.08 -19.54 8.02
N PHE A 381 11.75 -19.73 9.16
CA PHE A 381 12.05 -21.07 9.68
C PHE A 381 10.78 -21.81 10.11
N VAL A 382 9.84 -21.11 10.75
CA VAL A 382 8.54 -21.67 11.15
C VAL A 382 7.74 -22.12 9.94
N TYR A 383 7.65 -21.30 8.90
CA TYR A 383 7.07 -21.66 7.60
C TYR A 383 7.74 -22.90 7.01
N GLN A 384 9.07 -22.88 6.90
CA GLN A 384 9.80 -23.97 6.26
C GLN A 384 9.63 -25.30 7.01
N ALA A 385 9.71 -25.27 8.33
CA ALA A 385 9.55 -26.46 9.17
C ALA A 385 8.11 -27.01 9.12
N SER A 386 7.10 -26.14 9.16
CA SER A 386 5.69 -26.55 9.11
C SER A 386 5.27 -27.07 7.73
N SER A 387 5.73 -26.46 6.63
CA SER A 387 5.50 -26.99 5.28
C SER A 387 6.10 -28.40 5.13
N MET A 388 7.33 -28.61 5.60
CA MET A 388 7.95 -29.94 5.61
C MET A 388 7.21 -30.94 6.51
N LEU A 389 6.69 -30.49 7.65
CA LEU A 389 5.88 -31.32 8.55
C LEU A 389 4.59 -31.79 7.88
N LEU A 390 3.85 -30.89 7.23
CA LEU A 390 2.61 -31.25 6.52
C LEU A 390 2.88 -32.26 5.40
N GLN A 391 3.94 -32.05 4.62
CA GLN A 391 4.38 -33.01 3.60
C GLN A 391 4.70 -34.38 4.20
N LYS A 392 5.41 -34.42 5.33
CA LYS A 392 5.73 -35.67 6.05
C LYS A 392 4.48 -36.38 6.57
N LEU A 393 3.48 -35.62 7.02
CA LEU A 393 2.19 -36.14 7.48
C LEU A 393 1.23 -36.48 6.34
N LYS A 394 1.64 -36.30 5.09
CA LYS A 394 0.80 -36.47 3.90
C LYS A 394 -0.47 -35.62 3.94
N ILE A 395 -0.37 -34.42 4.51
CA ILE A 395 -1.41 -33.39 4.46
C ILE A 395 -1.12 -32.51 3.25
N ASP A 396 -2.10 -32.43 2.35
CA ASP A 396 -1.96 -31.71 1.10
C ASP A 396 -2.58 -30.31 1.21
N ASP A 397 -1.71 -29.32 1.33
CA ASP A 397 -2.06 -27.90 1.31
C ASP A 397 -1.50 -27.28 0.02
N PRO A 398 -2.35 -26.93 -0.97
CA PRO A 398 -1.91 -26.50 -2.29
C PRO A 398 -1.03 -25.26 -2.32
N VAL A 399 -1.22 -24.34 -1.37
CA VAL A 399 -0.53 -23.04 -1.36
C VAL A 399 0.30 -22.82 -0.10
N ASP A 400 0.45 -23.85 0.75
CA ASP A 400 0.98 -23.73 2.11
C ASP A 400 0.16 -22.71 2.96
N ALA A 401 -1.16 -22.67 2.83
CA ALA A 401 -2.02 -21.74 3.58
C ALA A 401 -1.86 -21.92 5.10
N ALA A 402 -1.86 -23.16 5.60
CA ALA A 402 -1.68 -23.46 7.02
C ALA A 402 -0.25 -23.16 7.52
N PRO A 403 0.85 -23.56 6.84
CA PRO A 403 2.21 -23.14 7.19
C PRO A 403 2.39 -21.62 7.25
N VAL A 404 1.93 -20.89 6.22
CA VAL A 404 2.11 -19.44 6.13
C VAL A 404 1.21 -18.71 7.13
N HIS A 405 -0.07 -19.03 7.24
CA HIS A 405 -0.99 -18.27 8.08
C HIS A 405 -1.17 -18.85 9.48
N GLY A 406 -1.30 -20.17 9.59
CA GLY A 406 -1.50 -20.85 10.86
C GLY A 406 -0.25 -20.82 11.72
N PHE A 407 0.82 -21.50 11.27
CA PHE A 407 2.04 -21.63 12.07
C PHE A 407 2.78 -20.30 12.24
N CYS A 408 2.91 -19.49 11.20
CA CYS A 408 3.51 -18.16 11.36
C CYS A 408 2.59 -17.20 12.12
N GLY A 409 1.26 -17.41 12.11
CA GLY A 409 0.32 -16.69 12.97
C GLY A 409 0.56 -16.98 14.46
N ILE A 410 0.77 -18.25 14.83
CA ILE A 410 1.21 -18.65 16.19
C ILE A 410 2.51 -17.92 16.55
N TRP A 411 3.50 -17.98 15.66
CA TRP A 411 4.79 -17.31 15.89
C TRP A 411 4.61 -15.79 16.06
N GLY A 412 3.81 -15.13 15.21
CA GLY A 412 3.60 -13.69 15.29
C GLY A 412 2.98 -13.23 16.60
N VAL A 413 1.98 -13.96 17.10
CA VAL A 413 1.36 -13.67 18.42
C VAL A 413 2.37 -13.84 19.55
N LEU A 414 3.16 -14.93 19.54
CA LEU A 414 4.21 -15.15 20.54
C LEU A 414 5.30 -14.07 20.46
N ALA A 415 5.75 -13.77 19.25
CA ALA A 415 6.79 -12.79 18.99
C ALA A 415 6.39 -11.38 19.44
N ALA A 416 5.14 -10.98 19.21
CA ALA A 416 4.60 -9.72 19.70
C ALA A 416 4.71 -9.65 21.24
N GLY A 417 4.41 -10.74 21.95
CA GLY A 417 4.58 -10.80 23.40
C GLY A 417 6.04 -10.80 23.87
N PHE A 418 6.95 -11.45 23.14
CA PHE A 418 8.37 -11.57 23.51
C PHE A 418 9.21 -10.33 23.19
N LEU A 419 8.90 -9.64 22.08
CA LEU A 419 9.74 -8.61 21.48
C LEU A 419 9.13 -7.21 21.54
N ASP A 420 8.03 -7.06 22.29
CA ASP A 420 7.49 -5.74 22.64
C ASP A 420 8.59 -4.87 23.26
N TRP A 421 8.73 -3.66 22.72
CA TRP A 421 9.74 -2.68 23.13
C TRP A 421 9.57 -2.11 24.54
N GLY A 422 8.48 -2.42 25.25
CA GLY A 422 8.40 -2.36 26.72
C GLY A 422 9.25 -3.41 27.45
N LYS A 423 10.15 -4.09 26.72
CA LYS A 423 11.15 -5.09 27.14
C LYS A 423 10.73 -5.87 28.37
N GLY A 424 9.83 -6.84 28.18
CA GLY A 424 9.42 -7.99 29.02
C GLY A 424 10.07 -8.27 30.40
N VAL A 425 10.39 -7.26 31.19
CA VAL A 425 10.95 -7.42 32.54
C VAL A 425 10.39 -6.37 33.48
N ASP A 426 10.34 -5.06 33.17
CA ASP A 426 9.92 -4.08 34.20
C ASP A 426 9.15 -2.80 33.77
N HIS A 427 8.94 -2.44 32.48
CA HIS A 427 8.27 -1.16 32.14
C HIS A 427 7.32 -1.22 30.91
N TYR A 428 6.03 -0.92 31.12
CA TYR A 428 4.90 -1.10 30.18
C TYR A 428 4.63 0.14 29.34
N HIS A 429 4.82 0.13 28.02
CA HIS A 429 4.44 1.28 27.18
C HIS A 429 4.07 0.92 25.73
N GLY A 430 2.92 1.43 25.27
CA GLY A 430 2.53 1.51 23.86
C GLY A 430 1.01 1.68 23.68
N TRP A 431 0.58 2.50 22.73
CA TRP A 431 -0.83 2.81 22.40
C TRP A 431 -1.67 1.56 22.03
N SER A 432 -1.04 0.50 21.53
CA SER A 432 -1.65 -0.78 21.14
C SER A 432 -0.99 -2.02 21.76
N GLY A 433 -0.07 -1.82 22.70
CA GLY A 433 0.68 -2.87 23.38
C GLY A 433 0.00 -3.30 24.68
N PHE A 434 0.71 -4.01 25.56
CA PHE A 434 0.21 -4.19 26.91
C PHE A 434 0.15 -2.81 27.59
N GLY A 435 -1.06 -2.33 27.90
CA GLY A 435 -1.26 -1.04 28.54
C GLY A 435 -0.58 -0.97 29.90
N CYS A 436 -0.11 0.21 30.29
CA CYS A 436 0.45 0.41 31.63
C CYS A 436 -0.65 0.21 32.69
N VAL A 437 -0.55 -0.88 33.45
CA VAL A 437 -1.38 -1.10 34.64
C VAL A 437 -0.79 -0.26 35.77
N MET A 438 -1.46 0.83 36.10
CA MET A 438 -0.99 1.75 37.13
C MET A 438 -1.03 1.11 38.52
N ASP A 439 0.07 1.22 39.26
CA ASP A 439 0.17 1.00 40.70
C ASP A 439 0.61 2.33 41.36
N GLY A 440 -0.36 3.08 41.89
CA GLY A 440 -0.14 4.47 42.28
C GLY A 440 0.18 5.37 41.08
N ALA A 441 1.35 6.00 41.07
CA ALA A 441 1.80 6.90 40.00
C ALA A 441 2.78 6.24 39.01
N ALA A 442 3.07 4.94 39.16
CA ALA A 442 4.02 4.21 38.33
C ALA A 442 3.36 3.00 37.67
N CYS A 443 3.94 2.52 36.56
CA CYS A 443 3.52 1.26 35.96
C CYS A 443 3.95 0.09 36.85
N LYS A 444 3.04 -0.86 37.10
CA LYS A 444 3.33 -2.13 37.76
C LYS A 444 4.45 -2.86 37.01
N THR A 445 5.32 -3.63 37.67
CA THR A 445 6.41 -4.39 37.03
C THR A 445 6.18 -5.92 37.14
N GLY A 446 6.96 -6.75 36.42
CA GLY A 446 6.93 -8.21 36.59
C GLY A 446 5.73 -9.00 36.01
N LEU A 447 4.90 -8.42 35.13
CA LEU A 447 3.76 -9.10 34.46
C LEU A 447 4.15 -9.81 33.16
N PHE A 448 5.44 -10.03 32.88
CA PHE A 448 5.87 -10.76 31.68
C PHE A 448 5.24 -12.16 31.59
N GLY A 449 5.14 -12.87 32.71
CA GLY A 449 4.47 -14.17 32.77
C GLY A 449 2.99 -14.09 32.40
N ASP A 450 2.29 -13.05 32.86
CA ASP A 450 0.88 -12.79 32.54
C ASP A 450 0.72 -12.42 31.06
N ALA A 451 1.58 -11.55 30.53
CA ALA A 451 1.60 -11.16 29.12
C ALA A 451 1.77 -12.36 28.18
N ILE A 452 2.78 -13.20 28.44
CA ILE A 452 3.01 -14.42 27.65
C ILE A 452 1.86 -15.42 27.86
N GLY A 453 1.35 -15.55 29.09
CA GLY A 453 0.19 -16.38 29.41
C GLY A 453 -1.06 -15.99 28.61
N ALA A 454 -1.32 -14.69 28.45
CA ALA A 454 -2.42 -14.18 27.64
C ALA A 454 -2.26 -14.50 26.15
N GLN A 455 -1.04 -14.42 25.62
CA GLN A 455 -0.76 -14.83 24.23
C GLN A 455 -1.00 -16.31 24.00
N PHE A 456 -0.55 -17.17 24.92
CA PHE A 456 -0.86 -18.60 24.86
C PHE A 456 -2.36 -18.88 24.95
N ALA A 457 -3.08 -18.13 25.79
CA ALA A 457 -4.54 -18.26 25.90
C ALA A 457 -5.23 -17.87 24.59
N LEU A 458 -4.85 -16.75 23.95
CA LEU A 458 -5.35 -16.37 22.63
C LEU A 458 -5.12 -17.49 21.61
N ILE A 459 -3.88 -17.98 21.50
CA ILE A 459 -3.50 -19.04 20.54
C ILE A 459 -4.35 -20.29 20.77
N ALA A 460 -4.44 -20.75 22.02
CA ALA A 460 -5.20 -21.96 22.36
C ALA A 460 -6.68 -21.81 22.03
N MET A 461 -7.30 -20.68 22.40
CA MET A 461 -8.72 -20.41 22.14
C MET A 461 -9.00 -20.35 20.64
N VAL A 462 -8.17 -19.67 19.86
CA VAL A 462 -8.32 -19.59 18.40
C VAL A 462 -8.18 -20.96 17.77
N ILE A 463 -7.15 -21.74 18.13
CA ILE A 463 -6.94 -23.09 17.57
C ILE A 463 -8.13 -24.00 17.86
N VAL A 464 -8.60 -24.00 19.11
CA VAL A 464 -9.72 -24.87 19.53
C VAL A 464 -11.00 -24.46 18.81
N TRP A 465 -11.35 -23.16 18.81
CA TRP A 465 -12.60 -22.69 18.22
C TRP A 465 -12.63 -22.85 16.70
N SER A 466 -11.62 -22.32 16.02
CA SER A 466 -11.55 -22.36 14.56
C SER A 466 -11.38 -23.79 14.06
N GLY A 467 -10.46 -24.57 14.65
CA GLY A 467 -10.20 -25.95 14.24
C GLY A 467 -11.41 -26.86 14.45
N ALA A 468 -12.08 -26.77 15.59
CA ALA A 468 -13.24 -27.61 15.88
C ALA A 468 -14.43 -27.25 14.99
N LEU A 469 -14.79 -25.97 14.90
CA LEU A 469 -15.96 -25.56 14.11
C LEU A 469 -15.73 -25.71 12.61
N SER A 470 -14.54 -25.40 12.09
CA SER A 470 -14.22 -25.67 10.69
C SER A 470 -14.21 -27.16 10.40
N GLY A 471 -13.63 -27.97 11.29
CA GLY A 471 -13.66 -29.43 11.20
C GLY A 471 -15.09 -29.97 11.13
N LEU A 472 -15.98 -29.50 12.02
CA LEU A 472 -17.40 -29.87 12.01
C LEU A 472 -18.12 -29.41 10.75
N ALA A 473 -17.91 -28.17 10.30
CA ALA A 473 -18.53 -27.63 9.10
C ALA A 473 -18.12 -28.41 7.85
N PHE A 474 -16.81 -28.62 7.65
CA PHE A 474 -16.31 -29.43 6.55
C PHE A 474 -16.77 -30.88 6.67
N PHE A 475 -16.80 -31.47 7.87
CA PHE A 475 -17.27 -32.84 8.05
C PHE A 475 -18.76 -32.99 7.70
N ALA A 476 -19.61 -32.05 8.10
CA ALA A 476 -21.02 -32.03 7.72
C ALA A 476 -21.21 -31.92 6.18
N LEU A 477 -20.44 -31.04 5.53
CA LEU A 477 -20.44 -30.91 4.07
C LEU A 477 -19.92 -32.18 3.37
N LYS A 478 -18.98 -32.90 4.00
CA LYS A 478 -18.47 -34.18 3.50
C LYS A 478 -19.53 -35.28 3.60
N MET A 479 -20.21 -35.37 4.75
CA MET A 479 -21.26 -36.37 4.99
C MET A 479 -22.48 -36.21 4.07
N THR A 480 -22.74 -34.99 3.60
CA THR A 480 -23.80 -34.71 2.62
C THR A 480 -23.39 -34.96 1.17
N GLY A 481 -22.13 -35.35 0.91
CA GLY A 481 -21.59 -35.53 -0.46
C GLY A 481 -21.42 -34.22 -1.23
N LEU A 482 -21.56 -33.08 -0.56
CA LEU A 482 -21.50 -31.75 -1.18
C LEU A 482 -20.06 -31.23 -1.27
N LEU A 483 -19.14 -31.66 -0.38
CA LEU A 483 -17.84 -31.03 -0.24
C LEU A 483 -16.88 -31.20 -1.43
N ARG A 484 -16.55 -32.45 -1.76
CA ARG A 484 -15.47 -32.79 -2.72
C ARG A 484 -16.04 -33.06 -4.11
N ILE A 485 -15.34 -32.62 -5.14
CA ILE A 485 -15.65 -32.99 -6.54
C ILE A 485 -15.49 -34.51 -6.77
N SER A 486 -16.10 -35.03 -7.84
CA SER A 486 -15.95 -36.45 -8.19
C SER A 486 -14.54 -36.76 -8.68
N GLU A 487 -14.15 -38.03 -8.61
CA GLU A 487 -12.83 -38.51 -9.06
C GLU A 487 -12.53 -38.15 -10.51
N GLU A 488 -13.49 -38.41 -11.41
CA GLU A 488 -13.37 -38.06 -12.83
C GLU A 488 -13.14 -36.57 -13.05
N VAL A 489 -13.84 -35.72 -12.28
CA VAL A 489 -13.71 -34.25 -12.38
C VAL A 489 -12.37 -33.78 -11.80
N GLU A 490 -11.86 -34.42 -10.75
CA GLU A 490 -10.55 -34.14 -10.17
C GLU A 490 -9.39 -34.53 -11.11
N GLU A 491 -9.56 -35.61 -11.89
CA GLU A 491 -8.57 -36.08 -12.87
C GLU A 491 -8.55 -35.24 -14.15
N VAL A 492 -9.72 -34.95 -14.73
CA VAL A 492 -9.85 -34.22 -16.01
C VAL A 492 -9.76 -32.70 -15.80
N GLY A 493 -10.03 -32.24 -14.58
CA GLY A 493 -10.14 -30.83 -14.22
C GLY A 493 -11.58 -30.31 -14.33
N ILE A 494 -12.00 -29.56 -13.31
CA ILE A 494 -13.39 -29.06 -13.12
C ILE A 494 -13.90 -28.17 -14.25
N ASP A 495 -12.99 -27.66 -15.05
CA ASP A 495 -13.27 -26.72 -16.14
C ASP A 495 -14.04 -27.34 -17.28
N THR A 496 -13.65 -28.56 -17.64
CA THR A 496 -14.17 -29.25 -18.84
C THR A 496 -15.64 -29.65 -18.68
N GLN A 497 -16.08 -29.87 -17.44
CA GLN A 497 -17.42 -30.37 -17.12
C GLN A 497 -18.38 -29.31 -16.55
N SER A 498 -17.90 -28.33 -15.76
CA SER A 498 -18.78 -27.45 -14.96
C SER A 498 -18.79 -25.98 -15.35
N HIS A 499 -18.01 -25.56 -16.35
CA HIS A 499 -17.85 -24.14 -16.69
C HIS A 499 -18.16 -23.84 -18.17
N SER A 500 -18.73 -22.66 -18.43
CA SER A 500 -19.03 -22.17 -19.77
C SER A 500 -18.34 -20.82 -20.02
N PRO A 501 -17.47 -20.70 -21.06
CA PRO A 501 -17.16 -21.73 -22.04
C PRO A 501 -16.30 -22.87 -21.44
N PRO A 502 -16.44 -24.11 -21.94
CA PRO A 502 -15.70 -25.28 -21.45
C PRO A 502 -14.18 -25.25 -21.76
N LYS A 503 -13.73 -24.28 -22.58
CA LYS A 503 -12.32 -23.94 -22.83
C LYS A 503 -12.18 -22.41 -22.93
N ALA A 504 -11.28 -21.80 -22.17
CA ALA A 504 -11.04 -20.36 -22.21
C ALA A 504 -10.13 -19.90 -23.36
N TYR A 505 -9.27 -20.80 -23.87
CA TYR A 505 -8.45 -20.57 -25.06
C TYR A 505 -8.95 -21.44 -26.21
N SER A 506 -9.49 -20.84 -27.27
CA SER A 506 -9.46 -21.48 -28.60
C SER A 506 -8.14 -21.12 -29.25
N LEU A 507 -7.10 -21.92 -29.01
CA LEU A 507 -5.96 -21.95 -29.91
C LEU A 507 -6.48 -22.51 -31.25
N GLY A 508 -6.82 -21.59 -32.15
CA GLY A 508 -7.07 -21.78 -33.58
C GLY A 508 -7.98 -22.94 -34.00
N GLY A 509 -9.26 -22.67 -34.21
CA GLY A 509 -10.14 -23.56 -34.97
C GLY A 509 -11.38 -22.83 -35.47
N ALA A 510 -11.52 -22.68 -36.79
CA ALA A 510 -12.54 -21.89 -37.48
C ALA A 510 -14.01 -22.22 -37.14
N GLY A 511 -14.29 -23.30 -36.41
CA GLY A 511 -15.64 -23.68 -35.98
C GLY A 511 -16.24 -22.85 -34.83
N ALA A 512 -15.44 -22.06 -34.11
CA ALA A 512 -15.92 -21.31 -32.93
C ALA A 512 -16.70 -20.02 -33.26
N ILE A 513 -16.57 -19.49 -34.49
CA ILE A 513 -17.22 -18.24 -34.92
C ILE A 513 -18.72 -18.45 -35.17
N GLU A 514 -19.13 -19.64 -35.61
CA GLU A 514 -20.53 -19.99 -35.86
C GLU A 514 -21.34 -20.10 -34.55
N GLN A 515 -20.76 -20.74 -33.52
CA GLN A 515 -21.40 -20.95 -32.21
C GLN A 515 -21.49 -19.66 -31.37
N HIS A 516 -20.53 -18.74 -31.51
CA HIS A 516 -20.56 -17.44 -30.82
C HIS A 516 -21.65 -16.51 -31.37
N LYS A 517 -21.93 -16.58 -32.69
CA LYS A 517 -23.02 -15.82 -33.34
C LYS A 517 -24.41 -16.30 -32.89
N THR A 518 -24.60 -17.61 -32.67
CA THR A 518 -25.88 -18.18 -32.21
C THR A 518 -26.17 -17.83 -30.75
N MET A 519 -25.14 -17.78 -29.88
CA MET A 519 -25.30 -17.38 -28.47
C MET A 519 -25.59 -15.88 -28.28
N LEU A 520 -25.01 -15.00 -29.11
CA LEU A 520 -25.29 -13.56 -29.07
C LEU A 520 -26.74 -13.22 -29.50
N GLN A 521 -27.31 -14.00 -30.44
CA GLN A 521 -28.72 -13.86 -30.84
C GLN A 521 -29.69 -14.32 -29.73
N GLN A 522 -29.34 -15.36 -28.95
CA GLN A 522 -30.17 -15.82 -27.83
C GLN A 522 -30.11 -14.90 -26.60
N ARG A 523 -28.99 -14.19 -26.37
CA ARG A 523 -28.84 -13.22 -25.25
C ARG A 523 -29.57 -11.90 -25.47
N LYS A 524 -29.73 -11.43 -26.72
CA LYS A 524 -30.55 -10.24 -27.04
C LYS A 524 -32.05 -10.45 -26.79
N ALA A 525 -32.55 -11.69 -26.85
CA ALA A 525 -33.98 -11.99 -26.67
C ALA A 525 -34.43 -12.13 -25.20
N ARG A 526 -33.53 -12.43 -24.24
CA ARG A 526 -33.87 -12.54 -22.81
C ARG A 526 -33.76 -11.23 -22.04
N SER A 527 -32.91 -10.30 -22.47
CA SER A 527 -32.64 -9.05 -21.76
C SER A 527 -33.72 -7.97 -21.97
N MET A 528 -34.59 -8.12 -22.98
CA MET A 528 -35.71 -7.19 -23.26
C MET A 528 -37.00 -7.51 -22.50
N LYS A 529 -37.17 -8.72 -21.96
CA LYS A 529 -38.39 -9.10 -21.21
C LYS A 529 -38.36 -8.73 -19.72
N PHE A 530 -37.19 -8.43 -19.16
CA PHE A 530 -37.06 -8.02 -17.75
C PHE A 530 -37.24 -6.50 -17.56
N LEU A 531 -36.89 -5.69 -18.57
CA LEU A 531 -37.08 -4.24 -18.55
C LEU A 531 -38.54 -3.80 -18.84
N LEU A 532 -39.34 -4.61 -19.55
CA LEU A 532 -40.75 -4.30 -19.81
C LEU A 532 -41.67 -4.56 -18.60
N ILE A 533 -41.28 -5.41 -17.65
CA ILE A 533 -42.11 -5.74 -16.47
C ILE A 533 -41.97 -4.64 -15.39
N ILE A 534 -40.81 -4.00 -15.30
CA ILE A 534 -40.57 -2.88 -14.37
C ILE A 534 -41.20 -1.58 -14.91
N ALA A 535 -41.25 -1.38 -16.23
CA ALA A 535 -41.92 -0.24 -16.84
C ALA A 535 -43.46 -0.30 -16.77
N THR A 536 -44.06 -1.48 -16.55
CA THR A 536 -45.53 -1.63 -16.48
C THR A 536 -46.08 -1.46 -15.05
N LEU A 537 -45.23 -1.58 -14.02
CA LEU A 537 -45.60 -1.38 -12.61
C LEU A 537 -45.52 0.08 -12.14
N VAL A 538 -44.89 0.96 -12.91
CA VAL A 538 -44.73 2.40 -12.59
C VAL A 538 -45.82 3.27 -13.26
N VAL A 539 -46.68 2.70 -14.11
CA VAL A 539 -47.73 3.45 -14.84
C VAL A 539 -49.16 3.16 -14.33
N ALA A 540 -49.33 2.34 -13.29
CA ALA A 540 -50.66 1.98 -12.77
C ALA A 540 -51.11 2.75 -11.51
N VAL A 541 -50.32 3.69 -10.98
CA VAL A 541 -50.71 4.53 -9.82
C VAL A 541 -50.32 5.99 -10.04
N ALA A 542 -50.88 6.59 -11.09
CA ALA A 542 -50.93 8.04 -11.25
C ALA A 542 -52.33 8.39 -11.77
N GLY A 543 -53.21 8.75 -10.84
CA GLY A 543 -54.58 9.12 -11.13
C GLY A 543 -55.28 9.62 -9.89
N ASP A 544 -54.86 10.77 -9.37
CA ASP A 544 -55.73 11.55 -8.49
C ASP A 544 -55.60 13.05 -8.80
N ALA A 545 -56.66 13.60 -9.38
CA ALA A 545 -56.79 15.00 -9.75
C ALA A 545 -57.22 15.89 -8.56
N ALA A 546 -57.31 15.35 -7.34
CA ALA A 546 -57.65 16.11 -6.14
C ALA A 546 -56.45 16.81 -5.46
N LEU A 547 -55.21 16.31 -5.66
CA LEU A 547 -54.03 16.81 -4.93
C LEU A 547 -53.47 18.14 -5.47
N PHE A 548 -53.81 18.53 -6.71
CA PHE A 548 -53.36 19.80 -7.28
C PHE A 548 -54.18 21.00 -6.80
N ALA A 549 -55.40 20.79 -6.31
CA ALA A 549 -56.25 21.86 -5.77
C ALA A 549 -55.93 22.20 -4.30
N GLU A 550 -55.47 21.23 -3.49
CA GLU A 550 -55.05 21.47 -2.09
C GLU A 550 -53.69 22.16 -1.98
N VAL A 551 -52.78 21.94 -2.93
CA VAL A 551 -51.43 22.55 -2.93
C VAL A 551 -51.46 24.03 -3.32
N GLU A 552 -52.45 24.48 -4.12
CA GLU A 552 -52.65 25.91 -4.40
C GLU A 552 -53.31 26.66 -3.24
N ALA A 553 -54.17 26.01 -2.45
CA ALA A 553 -54.76 26.58 -1.25
C ALA A 553 -53.73 26.76 -0.11
N LEU A 554 -52.84 25.77 0.11
CA LEU A 554 -51.77 25.85 1.12
C LEU A 554 -50.70 26.90 0.78
N ARG A 555 -50.47 27.21 -0.50
CA ARG A 555 -49.54 28.27 -0.95
C ARG A 555 -50.08 29.69 -0.72
N ALA A 556 -51.37 29.85 -0.43
CA ALA A 556 -51.96 31.12 -0.01
C ALA A 556 -51.86 31.29 1.53
N GLU A 557 -52.07 30.23 2.30
CA GLU A 557 -51.97 30.24 3.78
C GLU A 557 -50.53 30.41 4.30
N VAL A 558 -49.53 29.87 3.58
CA VAL A 558 -48.11 30.05 3.91
C VAL A 558 -47.63 31.49 3.66
N ARG A 559 -48.26 32.23 2.72
CA ARG A 559 -47.93 33.64 2.44
C ARG A 559 -48.52 34.61 3.47
N GLU A 560 -49.61 34.24 4.15
CA GLU A 560 -50.21 35.04 5.23
C GLU A 560 -49.48 34.84 6.58
N ARG A 561 -48.99 33.62 6.87
CA ARG A 561 -48.18 33.32 8.08
C ARG A 561 -46.73 33.85 8.03
N GLN A 562 -46.19 34.12 6.84
CA GLN A 562 -44.87 34.74 6.69
C GLN A 562 -44.86 36.23 7.07
N ALA A 563 -46.01 36.92 7.00
CA ALA A 563 -46.12 38.32 7.41
C ALA A 563 -46.27 38.50 8.95
N SER A 564 -46.87 37.54 9.68
CA SER A 564 -47.02 37.64 11.15
C SER A 564 -45.78 37.24 11.93
N LEU A 565 -44.82 36.54 11.30
CA LEU A 565 -43.55 36.12 11.93
C LEU A 565 -42.45 37.20 11.85
N GLU A 566 -42.58 38.17 10.95
CA GLU A 566 -41.67 39.33 10.90
C GLU A 566 -42.03 40.38 11.96
N GLU A 567 -43.30 40.50 12.34
CA GLU A 567 -43.76 41.41 13.42
C GLU A 567 -43.39 40.88 14.82
N GLN A 568 -43.43 39.56 15.04
CA GLN A 568 -42.97 38.92 16.29
C GLN A 568 -41.44 38.94 16.47
N ARG A 569 -40.68 39.15 15.39
CA ARG A 569 -39.21 39.24 15.44
C ARG A 569 -38.72 40.60 15.94
N ALA A 570 -39.52 41.66 15.83
CA ALA A 570 -39.21 42.99 16.35
C ALA A 570 -39.44 43.12 17.86
N GLU A 571 -40.40 42.37 18.43
CA GLU A 571 -40.74 42.42 19.86
C GLU A 571 -39.73 41.63 20.73
N ILE A 572 -39.12 40.58 20.18
CA ILE A 572 -38.08 39.78 20.86
C ILE A 572 -36.72 40.49 20.90
N LEU A 573 -36.48 41.47 20.01
CA LEU A 573 -35.28 42.31 20.01
C LEU A 573 -35.32 43.41 21.07
N ALA A 574 -36.50 43.82 21.55
CA ALA A 574 -36.66 44.84 22.59
C ALA A 574 -36.54 44.31 24.03
N LEU A 575 -36.60 42.98 24.23
CA LEU A 575 -36.48 42.34 25.55
C LEU A 575 -35.04 41.95 25.93
N ARG A 576 -34.05 42.25 25.07
CA ARG A 576 -32.64 41.92 25.33
C ARG A 576 -31.87 43.02 26.08
N ASP A 577 -32.42 44.23 26.18
CA ASP A 577 -31.71 45.39 26.75
C ASP A 577 -31.99 45.67 28.24
N ALA A 578 -32.78 44.84 28.93
CA ALA A 578 -33.17 45.09 30.32
C ALA A 578 -32.96 43.89 31.26
N ARG A 579 -31.73 43.35 31.36
CA ARG A 579 -31.30 42.69 32.61
C ARG A 579 -29.78 42.73 32.83
N GLN A 580 -29.36 43.86 33.40
CA GLN A 580 -28.26 44.07 34.35
C GLN A 580 -27.07 43.09 34.38
N LEU A 581 -25.92 43.65 33.99
CA LEU A 581 -24.67 43.72 34.78
C LEU A 581 -24.62 42.86 36.06
N GLN A 582 -23.79 41.81 36.04
CA GLN A 582 -22.96 41.45 37.19
C GLN A 582 -21.68 40.68 36.76
N ILE A 583 -20.57 41.43 36.78
CA ILE A 583 -19.21 41.08 37.25
C ILE A 583 -18.55 39.79 36.71
N SER A 584 -17.63 40.02 35.76
CA SER A 584 -16.30 39.39 35.52
C SER A 584 -16.15 39.07 34.03
N GLY A 585 -15.44 39.91 33.27
CA GLY A 585 -15.47 39.74 31.82
C GLY A 585 -14.38 40.46 31.06
N TRP A 586 -13.14 40.39 31.55
CA TRP A 586 -11.98 40.77 30.76
C TRP A 586 -11.03 39.58 30.75
N VAL A 587 -10.63 39.14 29.56
CA VAL A 587 -9.72 38.00 29.37
C VAL A 587 -8.31 38.54 29.23
N THR A 588 -7.35 37.93 29.91
CA THR A 588 -5.95 38.39 29.87
C THR A 588 -5.30 38.06 28.51
N GLN A 589 -4.28 38.83 28.12
CA GLN A 589 -3.44 38.52 26.95
C GLN A 589 -2.92 37.08 26.99
N THR A 590 -2.60 36.58 28.19
CA THR A 590 -2.10 35.22 28.42
C THR A 590 -3.16 34.17 28.10
N GLU A 591 -4.40 34.34 28.54
CA GLU A 591 -5.50 33.41 28.24
C GLU A 591 -5.88 33.42 26.75
N PHE A 592 -5.86 34.59 26.10
CA PHE A 592 -6.05 34.68 24.64
C PHE A 592 -4.91 34.00 23.88
N ASN A 593 -3.66 34.29 24.22
CA ASN A 593 -2.50 33.65 23.60
C ASN A 593 -2.49 32.13 23.83
N THR A 594 -2.99 31.67 24.99
CA THR A 594 -3.11 30.23 25.29
C THR A 594 -4.16 29.57 24.39
N LYS A 595 -5.32 30.20 24.16
CA LYS A 595 -6.33 29.67 23.23
C LYS A 595 -5.89 29.73 21.77
N VAL A 596 -5.21 30.80 21.34
CA VAL A 596 -4.63 30.90 19.99
C VAL A 596 -3.55 29.83 19.78
N ALA A 597 -2.64 29.65 20.75
CA ALA A 597 -1.62 28.61 20.70
C ALA A 597 -2.23 27.20 20.68
N ALA A 598 -3.32 26.97 21.42
CA ALA A 598 -4.06 25.70 21.38
C ALA A 598 -4.67 25.44 19.99
N LEU A 599 -5.26 26.45 19.35
CA LEU A 599 -5.81 26.33 17.99
C LEU A 599 -4.73 26.14 16.93
N GLU A 600 -3.62 26.87 17.03
CA GLU A 600 -2.45 26.68 16.17
C GLU A 600 -1.92 25.25 16.30
N SER A 601 -1.81 24.73 17.53
CA SER A 601 -1.40 23.33 17.77
C SER A 601 -2.35 22.29 17.15
N TYR A 602 -3.65 22.58 17.08
CA TYR A 602 -4.63 21.67 16.47
C TYR A 602 -4.52 21.64 14.93
N ASP A 603 -4.36 22.79 14.28
CA ASP A 603 -4.12 22.88 12.83
C ASP A 603 -2.80 22.19 12.44
N TYR A 604 -1.77 22.32 13.30
CA TYR A 604 -0.48 21.64 13.11
C TYR A 604 -0.58 20.12 13.16
N ASN A 605 -1.35 19.57 14.10
CA ASN A 605 -1.55 18.14 14.24
C ASN A 605 -2.23 17.54 13.00
N LEU A 606 -3.25 18.20 12.46
CA LEU A 606 -3.96 17.74 11.28
C LEU A 606 -3.09 17.69 10.03
N GLY A 607 -2.26 18.72 9.82
CA GLY A 607 -1.35 18.76 8.66
C GLY A 607 -0.39 17.57 8.62
N GLY A 608 0.20 17.22 9.76
CA GLY A 608 1.07 16.04 9.87
C GLY A 608 0.34 14.72 9.58
N ALA A 609 -0.95 14.63 9.94
CA ALA A 609 -1.79 13.47 9.65
C ALA A 609 -2.09 13.34 8.14
N MET A 610 -2.39 14.46 7.46
CA MET A 610 -2.60 14.50 6.02
C MET A 610 -1.34 14.08 5.24
N ASP A 611 -0.18 14.60 5.64
CA ASP A 611 1.11 14.26 5.03
C ASP A 611 1.45 12.78 5.26
N SER A 612 1.15 12.25 6.44
CA SER A 612 1.35 10.83 6.78
C SER A 612 0.46 9.91 5.96
N ALA A 613 -0.84 10.23 5.82
CA ALA A 613 -1.77 9.48 4.97
C ALA A 613 -1.29 9.47 3.51
N TRP A 614 -0.91 10.64 3.00
CA TRP A 614 -0.44 10.83 1.64
C TRP A 614 0.81 10.00 1.36
N LEU A 615 1.83 10.10 2.21
CA LEU A 615 3.10 9.41 1.97
C LEU A 615 3.06 7.91 2.26
N CYS A 616 2.20 7.45 3.17
CA CYS A 616 1.95 6.01 3.32
C CYS A 616 1.33 5.43 2.03
N LEU A 617 0.34 6.12 1.45
CA LEU A 617 -0.26 5.71 0.17
C LEU A 617 0.74 5.77 -0.97
N CYS A 618 1.45 6.89 -1.10
CA CYS A 618 2.44 7.08 -2.17
C CYS A 618 3.59 6.06 -2.07
N GLY A 619 4.11 5.79 -0.87
CA GLY A 619 5.11 4.76 -0.63
C GLY A 619 4.62 3.36 -1.01
N ALA A 620 3.36 3.02 -0.69
CA ALA A 620 2.74 1.76 -1.11
C ALA A 620 2.61 1.67 -2.64
N LEU A 621 2.19 2.74 -3.32
CA LEU A 621 2.10 2.80 -4.79
C LEU A 621 3.46 2.63 -5.46
N VAL A 622 4.51 3.29 -4.95
CA VAL A 622 5.87 3.13 -5.47
C VAL A 622 6.38 1.70 -5.23
N MET A 623 6.08 1.11 -4.08
CA MET A 623 6.39 -0.30 -3.83
C MET A 623 5.73 -1.22 -4.86
N PHE A 624 4.47 -0.95 -5.24
CA PHE A 624 3.78 -1.75 -6.25
C PHE A 624 4.41 -1.66 -7.65
N MET A 625 5.27 -0.66 -7.93
CA MET A 625 6.06 -0.61 -9.17
C MET A 625 6.94 -1.85 -9.35
N HIS A 626 7.35 -2.53 -8.27
CA HIS A 626 8.10 -3.79 -8.36
C HIS A 626 7.32 -4.92 -9.03
N ALA A 627 5.99 -4.95 -8.87
CA ALA A 627 5.14 -5.83 -9.66
C ALA A 627 5.22 -5.47 -11.15
N GLY A 628 5.21 -4.17 -11.45
CA GLY A 628 5.35 -3.62 -12.79
C GLY A 628 6.67 -4.03 -13.46
N PHE A 629 7.80 -3.82 -12.78
CA PHE A 629 9.11 -4.26 -13.25
C PHE A 629 9.17 -5.78 -13.46
N ALA A 630 8.67 -6.57 -12.50
CA ALA A 630 8.67 -8.02 -12.62
C ALA A 630 7.90 -8.50 -13.86
N MET A 631 6.73 -7.93 -14.14
CA MET A 631 5.93 -8.30 -15.31
C MET A 631 6.55 -7.80 -16.62
N LEU A 632 7.04 -6.56 -16.64
CA LEU A 632 7.71 -5.95 -17.79
C LEU A 632 8.95 -6.76 -18.18
N GLU A 633 9.88 -6.96 -17.25
CA GLU A 633 11.13 -7.68 -17.49
C GLU A 633 10.89 -9.12 -17.89
N THR A 634 9.95 -9.80 -17.22
CA THR A 634 9.62 -11.18 -17.56
C THR A 634 9.11 -11.22 -19.00
N GLY A 635 8.07 -10.45 -19.34
CA GLY A 635 7.49 -10.44 -20.68
C GLY A 635 8.47 -10.09 -21.80
N SER A 636 9.44 -9.21 -21.53
CA SER A 636 10.48 -8.79 -22.48
C SER A 636 11.62 -9.79 -22.66
N CYS A 637 11.90 -10.65 -21.68
CA CYS A 637 12.94 -11.67 -21.79
C CYS A 637 12.46 -12.92 -22.55
N ARG A 638 13.32 -13.92 -22.76
CA ARG A 638 12.93 -15.22 -23.32
C ARG A 638 12.33 -16.10 -22.23
N VAL A 639 11.35 -16.92 -22.60
CA VAL A 639 10.60 -17.78 -21.67
C VAL A 639 11.48 -18.71 -20.84
N LYS A 640 12.63 -19.15 -21.38
CA LYS A 640 13.59 -20.06 -20.72
C LYS A 640 14.34 -19.44 -19.52
N ASN A 641 14.11 -18.16 -19.24
CA ASN A 641 14.73 -17.41 -18.13
C ASN A 641 13.67 -16.69 -17.26
N ALA A 642 12.39 -16.92 -17.48
CA ALA A 642 11.30 -16.16 -16.86
C ALA A 642 11.27 -16.31 -15.33
N SER A 643 11.48 -17.51 -14.80
CA SER A 643 11.51 -17.80 -13.36
C SER A 643 12.64 -17.03 -12.69
N ASN A 644 13.79 -17.01 -13.34
CA ASN A 644 14.95 -16.29 -12.83
C ASN A 644 14.77 -14.77 -12.83
N VAL A 645 14.11 -14.21 -13.84
CA VAL A 645 13.79 -12.78 -13.88
C VAL A 645 12.82 -12.39 -12.77
N LEU A 646 11.75 -13.17 -12.56
CA LEU A 646 10.80 -12.98 -11.47
C LEU A 646 11.48 -13.06 -10.10
N MET A 647 12.28 -14.10 -9.88
CA MET A 647 13.04 -14.28 -8.65
C MET A 647 13.97 -13.10 -8.37
N LYS A 648 14.69 -12.63 -9.39
CA LYS A 648 15.62 -11.51 -9.26
C LYS A 648 14.91 -10.23 -8.82
N ASN A 649 13.71 -9.96 -9.34
CA ASN A 649 12.89 -8.83 -8.91
C ASN A 649 12.47 -8.96 -7.43
N LEU A 650 12.01 -10.13 -6.99
CA LEU A 650 11.66 -10.37 -5.57
C LEU A 650 12.87 -10.22 -4.64
N VAL A 651 14.00 -10.84 -5.01
CA VAL A 651 15.25 -10.75 -4.26
C VAL A 651 15.76 -9.31 -4.21
N ASN A 652 15.63 -8.55 -5.31
CA ASN A 652 16.02 -7.14 -5.35
C ASN A 652 15.30 -6.31 -4.30
N VAL A 653 13.97 -6.46 -4.18
CA VAL A 653 13.19 -5.74 -3.17
C VAL A 653 13.60 -6.16 -1.76
N CYS A 654 13.72 -7.47 -1.50
CA CYS A 654 14.08 -7.97 -0.18
C CYS A 654 15.47 -7.48 0.26
N VAL A 655 16.48 -7.67 -0.60
CA VAL A 655 17.86 -7.31 -0.28
C VAL A 655 18.08 -5.80 -0.28
N GLY A 656 17.42 -5.08 -1.19
CA GLY A 656 17.45 -3.61 -1.23
C GLY A 656 16.83 -3.00 0.03
N THR A 657 15.77 -3.61 0.59
CA THR A 657 15.21 -3.24 1.89
C THR A 657 16.22 -3.34 3.01
N LEU A 658 16.91 -4.48 3.10
CA LEU A 658 17.93 -4.70 4.13
C LEU A 658 19.12 -3.75 3.94
N GLY A 659 19.56 -3.52 2.70
CA GLY A 659 20.63 -2.56 2.40
C GLY A 659 20.27 -1.13 2.80
N TRP A 660 19.05 -0.69 2.48
CA TRP A 660 18.54 0.62 2.85
C TRP A 660 18.40 0.79 4.37
N TRP A 661 17.91 -0.22 5.08
CA TRP A 661 17.79 -0.17 6.55
C TRP A 661 19.14 -0.16 7.27
N VAL A 662 20.07 -1.03 6.86
CA VAL A 662 21.35 -1.18 7.56
C VAL A 662 22.25 0.04 7.31
N PHE A 663 22.41 0.43 6.04
CA PHE A 663 23.38 1.45 5.62
C PHE A 663 22.76 2.60 4.83
N GLY A 664 21.82 2.31 3.94
CA GLY A 664 21.38 3.30 2.95
C GLY A 664 20.76 4.55 3.56
N TRP A 665 19.84 4.40 4.51
CA TRP A 665 19.25 5.54 5.23
C TRP A 665 20.33 6.37 5.94
N ALA A 666 21.21 5.71 6.68
CA ALA A 666 22.26 6.38 7.46
C ALA A 666 23.17 7.23 6.57
N PHE A 667 23.52 6.73 5.38
CA PHE A 667 24.34 7.48 4.44
C PHE A 667 23.55 8.57 3.69
N ALA A 668 22.28 8.36 3.40
CA ALA A 668 21.42 9.30 2.68
C ALA A 668 20.95 10.48 3.53
N TYR A 669 20.49 10.20 4.75
CA TYR A 669 19.76 11.15 5.61
C TYR A 669 20.24 11.17 7.07
N GLY A 670 21.22 10.33 7.42
CA GLY A 670 21.84 10.39 8.75
C GLY A 670 22.38 11.79 9.02
N ASP A 671 22.32 12.20 10.29
CA ASP A 671 22.61 13.56 10.78
C ASP A 671 21.49 14.60 10.57
N GLN A 672 20.22 14.16 10.56
CA GLN A 672 19.03 15.03 10.43
C GLN A 672 18.90 15.66 9.03
N GLY A 673 19.11 14.87 7.98
CA GLY A 673 18.99 15.30 6.59
C GLY A 673 20.32 15.74 6.02
N THR A 674 20.90 16.84 6.51
CA THR A 674 22.12 17.44 5.94
C THR A 674 23.41 16.79 6.46
N PRO A 675 24.23 16.17 5.58
CA PRO A 675 25.51 15.60 6.00
C PRO A 675 26.42 16.67 6.61
N LYS A 676 26.90 16.45 7.86
CA LYS A 676 27.82 17.39 8.53
C LYS A 676 29.14 17.59 7.78
N ASN A 677 29.57 16.58 7.03
CA ASN A 677 30.76 16.60 6.19
C ASN A 677 30.47 17.06 4.74
N GLY A 678 29.22 17.40 4.42
CA GLY A 678 28.76 17.82 3.09
C GLY A 678 28.65 16.71 2.04
N PHE A 679 28.98 15.46 2.37
CA PHE A 679 29.14 14.35 1.42
C PHE A 679 28.32 13.10 1.76
N ILE A 680 28.29 12.65 3.00
CA ILE A 680 27.61 11.42 3.41
C ILE A 680 27.16 11.50 4.87
N GLY A 681 25.97 11.02 5.18
CA GLY A 681 25.49 10.91 6.55
C GLY A 681 26.32 9.90 7.37
N THR A 682 26.39 10.11 8.70
CA THR A 682 27.27 9.32 9.58
C THR A 682 26.60 8.76 10.82
N SER A 683 25.27 8.86 10.92
CA SER A 683 24.48 8.37 12.05
C SER A 683 23.23 7.62 11.57
N GLU A 684 22.49 7.00 12.50
CA GLU A 684 21.22 6.31 12.25
C GLU A 684 21.30 4.95 11.50
N PHE A 685 22.45 4.28 11.57
CA PHE A 685 22.58 2.89 11.11
C PHE A 685 21.61 1.97 11.84
N PHE A 686 21.04 1.00 11.11
CA PHE A 686 20.04 0.05 11.65
C PHE A 686 18.79 0.72 12.25
N GLY A 687 18.46 1.96 11.86
CA GLY A 687 17.33 2.71 12.43
C GLY A 687 17.57 3.22 13.86
N ILE A 688 18.82 3.26 14.32
CA ILE A 688 19.16 3.86 15.61
C ILE A 688 18.76 5.36 15.59
N GLY A 689 17.99 5.80 16.59
CA GLY A 689 17.52 7.20 16.66
C GLY A 689 16.20 7.48 15.92
N PHE A 690 15.49 6.42 15.49
CA PHE A 690 14.11 6.51 14.96
C PHE A 690 13.06 6.57 16.06
N TYR A 691 13.46 6.37 17.30
CA TYR A 691 12.58 6.29 18.46
C TYR A 691 13.00 7.30 19.52
N THR A 692 12.02 7.81 20.26
CA THR A 692 12.21 8.72 21.39
C THR A 692 11.71 8.04 22.65
N THR A 693 12.45 8.19 23.76
CA THR A 693 12.04 7.71 25.07
C THR A 693 11.69 8.90 25.95
N ASP A 694 10.46 8.94 26.45
CA ASP A 694 10.03 9.93 27.43
C ASP A 694 10.77 9.67 28.75
N ALA A 695 11.52 10.67 29.22
CA ALA A 695 12.39 10.53 30.39
C ALA A 695 11.62 10.41 31.72
N THR A 696 10.33 10.76 31.75
CA THR A 696 9.50 10.77 32.97
C THR A 696 8.73 9.47 33.12
N THR A 697 8.16 9.00 32.01
CA THR A 697 7.28 7.83 31.97
C THR A 697 8.01 6.58 31.53
N GLY A 698 9.10 6.69 30.76
CA GLY A 698 9.79 5.57 30.12
C GLY A 698 9.15 5.12 28.80
N VAL A 699 8.09 5.80 28.34
CA VAL A 699 7.39 5.48 27.08
C VAL A 699 8.32 5.62 25.90
N ILE A 700 8.41 4.58 25.07
CA ILE A 700 9.09 4.64 23.78
C ILE A 700 8.03 4.88 22.70
N THR A 701 8.24 5.91 21.87
CA THR A 701 7.40 6.23 20.71
C THR A 701 8.26 6.39 19.46
N PRO A 702 7.68 6.30 18.26
CA PRO A 702 8.34 6.80 17.05
C PRO A 702 8.75 8.25 17.26
N SER A 703 9.92 8.63 16.75
CA SER A 703 10.33 10.02 16.72
C SER A 703 9.36 10.80 15.82
N THR A 704 8.57 11.67 16.43
CA THR A 704 7.80 12.71 15.75
C THR A 704 8.69 13.92 15.52
N CYS A 705 8.23 14.87 14.71
CA CYS A 705 8.83 16.20 14.67
C CYS A 705 7.81 17.25 15.06
N ASP A 706 8.31 18.31 15.70
CA ASP A 706 7.50 19.29 16.42
C ASP A 706 7.01 20.44 15.52
N SER A 707 7.17 20.35 14.20
CA SER A 707 6.82 21.39 13.22
C SER A 707 5.76 20.93 12.21
N SER A 708 4.87 21.84 11.82
CA SER A 708 3.85 21.60 10.80
C SER A 708 4.46 21.28 9.43
N GLY A 709 3.99 20.21 8.79
CA GLY A 709 4.51 19.76 7.49
C GLY A 709 5.83 19.00 7.55
N CYS A 710 6.30 18.65 8.76
CA CYS A 710 7.45 17.78 8.93
C CYS A 710 7.01 16.30 9.04
N GLN A 711 7.82 15.40 8.47
CA GLN A 711 7.59 13.96 8.44
C GLN A 711 8.35 13.24 9.55
N SER A 712 7.74 12.21 10.14
CA SER A 712 8.49 11.30 11.01
C SER A 712 9.60 10.60 10.21
N LYS A 713 10.72 10.28 10.87
CA LYS A 713 11.85 9.60 10.20
C LYS A 713 11.44 8.30 9.54
N MET A 714 10.53 7.54 10.16
CA MET A 714 10.05 6.28 9.61
C MET A 714 9.15 6.49 8.37
N LEU A 715 8.40 7.59 8.32
CA LEU A 715 7.59 7.93 7.15
C LEU A 715 8.49 8.27 5.96
N SER A 716 9.48 9.13 6.19
CA SER A 716 10.49 9.45 5.19
C SER A 716 11.31 8.21 4.80
N TRP A 717 11.65 7.34 5.75
CA TRP A 717 12.33 6.07 5.47
C TRP A 717 11.50 5.19 4.55
N PHE A 718 10.21 5.03 4.84
CA PHE A 718 9.30 4.19 4.07
C PHE A 718 9.12 4.72 2.65
N PHE A 719 8.91 6.03 2.50
CA PHE A 719 8.77 6.66 1.20
C PHE A 719 10.06 6.56 0.37
N GLN A 720 11.21 6.94 0.94
CA GLN A 720 12.50 6.97 0.24
C GLN A 720 13.05 5.56 -0.06
N TRP A 721 12.75 4.58 0.79
CA TRP A 721 13.06 3.16 0.54
C TRP A 721 12.46 2.68 -0.80
N ALA A 722 11.23 3.09 -1.10
CA ALA A 722 10.53 2.67 -2.29
C ALA A 722 11.25 3.17 -3.56
N PHE A 723 11.82 4.38 -3.54
CA PHE A 723 12.63 4.95 -4.63
C PHE A 723 13.97 4.25 -4.75
N CYS A 724 14.66 4.03 -3.62
CA CYS A 724 15.94 3.32 -3.58
C CYS A 724 15.84 1.93 -4.22
N THR A 725 14.84 1.14 -3.83
CA THR A 725 14.67 -0.21 -4.36
C THR A 725 14.27 -0.18 -5.83
N ALA A 726 13.44 0.77 -6.27
CA ALA A 726 13.10 0.95 -7.68
C ALA A 726 14.34 1.28 -8.53
N GLY A 727 15.22 2.15 -8.04
CA GLY A 727 16.49 2.46 -8.68
C GLY A 727 17.39 1.23 -8.86
N ALA A 728 17.42 0.34 -7.87
CA ALA A 728 18.10 -0.96 -8.01
C ALA A 728 17.41 -1.87 -9.03
N THR A 729 16.08 -1.93 -9.07
CA THR A 729 15.32 -2.76 -10.03
C THR A 729 15.60 -2.35 -11.48
N ILE A 730 15.79 -1.07 -11.80
CA ILE A 730 16.16 -0.63 -13.16
C ILE A 730 17.40 -1.38 -13.69
N VAL A 731 18.38 -1.65 -12.83
CA VAL A 731 19.61 -2.36 -13.21
C VAL A 731 19.31 -3.82 -13.55
N SER A 732 18.33 -4.45 -12.87
CA SER A 732 17.89 -5.81 -13.14
C SER A 732 17.53 -5.99 -14.61
N GLY A 733 16.69 -5.11 -15.16
CA GLY A 733 16.26 -5.19 -16.55
C GLY A 733 17.41 -5.23 -17.55
N GLY A 734 18.40 -4.34 -17.39
CA GLY A 734 19.56 -4.28 -18.28
C GLY A 734 20.43 -5.54 -18.24
N VAL A 735 20.59 -6.17 -17.07
CA VAL A 735 21.45 -7.34 -16.92
C VAL A 735 20.71 -8.69 -17.04
N ALA A 736 19.46 -8.67 -17.50
CA ALA A 736 18.60 -9.85 -17.53
C ALA A 736 19.17 -11.01 -18.38
N GLU A 737 18.70 -12.22 -18.04
CA GLU A 737 19.02 -13.51 -18.66
C GLU A 737 20.44 -14.08 -18.50
N ARG A 738 21.46 -13.25 -18.19
CA ARG A 738 22.85 -13.70 -18.21
C ARG A 738 23.66 -13.47 -16.92
N VAL A 739 23.10 -12.74 -15.96
CA VAL A 739 23.69 -12.58 -14.63
C VAL A 739 23.30 -13.75 -13.72
N LYS A 740 24.20 -14.22 -12.85
CA LYS A 740 23.86 -15.15 -11.76
C LYS A 740 23.03 -14.41 -10.70
N SER A 741 21.92 -15.00 -10.25
CA SER A 741 20.99 -14.31 -9.36
C SER A 741 21.53 -13.96 -7.96
N PRO A 742 22.29 -14.84 -7.25
CA PRO A 742 22.94 -14.44 -6.00
C PRO A 742 23.95 -13.29 -6.20
N THR A 743 24.64 -13.27 -7.34
CA THR A 743 25.58 -12.20 -7.68
C THR A 743 24.85 -10.88 -7.89
N TYR A 744 23.68 -10.92 -8.54
CA TYR A 744 22.83 -9.75 -8.64
C TYR A 744 22.32 -9.29 -7.27
N ALA A 745 21.99 -10.21 -6.36
CA ALA A 745 21.58 -9.87 -5.00
C ALA A 745 22.67 -9.06 -4.26
N VAL A 746 23.93 -9.49 -4.37
CA VAL A 746 25.09 -8.75 -3.80
C VAL A 746 25.20 -7.35 -4.41
N TYR A 747 25.03 -7.23 -5.73
CA TYR A 747 25.03 -5.94 -6.40
C TYR A 747 23.86 -5.05 -5.96
N ALA A 748 22.64 -5.59 -5.85
CA ALA A 748 21.46 -4.85 -5.39
C ALA A 748 21.64 -4.35 -3.95
N PHE A 749 22.25 -5.14 -3.06
CA PHE A 749 22.63 -4.69 -1.73
C PHE A 749 23.62 -3.52 -1.80
N PHE A 750 24.66 -3.63 -2.63
CA PHE A 750 25.67 -2.59 -2.78
C PHE A 750 25.07 -1.29 -3.37
N MET A 751 24.16 -1.41 -4.32
CA MET A 751 23.40 -0.30 -4.90
C MET A 751 22.58 0.42 -3.83
N ALA A 752 21.79 -0.31 -3.06
CA ALA A 752 20.91 0.26 -2.03
C ALA A 752 21.67 0.76 -0.79
N SER A 753 22.86 0.21 -0.52
CA SER A 753 23.67 0.54 0.65
C SER A 753 24.70 1.63 0.39
N PHE A 754 25.17 1.84 -0.85
CA PHE A 754 26.28 2.77 -1.10
C PHE A 754 26.09 3.65 -2.34
N ILE A 755 25.78 3.08 -3.51
CA ILE A 755 25.74 3.88 -4.75
C ILE A 755 24.61 4.90 -4.72
N TYR A 756 23.38 4.42 -4.54
CA TYR A 756 22.18 5.26 -4.50
C TYR A 756 22.14 6.22 -3.29
N PRO A 757 22.31 5.77 -2.03
CA PRO A 757 22.14 6.64 -0.87
C PRO A 757 23.14 7.80 -0.82
N ILE A 758 24.35 7.62 -1.34
CA ILE A 758 25.35 8.70 -1.35
C ILE A 758 24.94 9.79 -2.36
N ILE A 759 24.36 9.42 -3.51
CA ILE A 759 23.78 10.40 -4.43
C ILE A 759 22.65 11.17 -3.74
N VAL A 760 21.78 10.45 -3.03
CA VAL A 760 20.70 11.07 -2.24
C VAL A 760 21.27 12.05 -1.21
N ALA A 761 22.34 11.69 -0.49
CA ALA A 761 22.99 12.58 0.48
C ALA A 761 23.46 13.90 -0.15
N TRP A 762 24.02 13.83 -1.36
CA TRP A 762 24.44 15.02 -2.10
C TRP A 762 23.26 15.85 -2.57
N SER A 763 22.17 15.18 -2.94
CA SER A 763 20.99 15.75 -3.57
C SER A 763 19.87 16.03 -2.56
N TRP A 764 18.94 15.10 -2.36
CA TRP A 764 17.74 15.29 -1.52
C TRP A 764 18.05 15.32 -0.02
N GLY A 765 19.21 14.84 0.40
CA GLY A 765 19.75 15.02 1.75
C GLY A 765 20.26 16.44 2.01
N GLY A 766 20.27 17.33 1.01
CA GLY A 766 20.73 18.71 1.24
C GLY A 766 22.25 18.86 1.32
N GLY A 767 23.01 17.89 0.79
CA GLY A 767 24.46 17.99 0.63
C GLY A 767 24.89 18.99 -0.44
N PHE A 768 26.15 18.89 -0.89
CA PHE A 768 26.76 19.94 -1.72
C PHE A 768 26.05 20.22 -3.06
N LEU A 769 25.28 19.27 -3.63
CA LEU A 769 24.54 19.54 -4.87
C LEU A 769 23.37 20.49 -4.63
N ALA A 770 22.75 20.44 -3.45
CA ALA A 770 21.61 21.30 -3.10
C ALA A 770 21.92 22.80 -3.19
N THR A 771 23.21 23.19 -3.08
CA THR A 771 23.67 24.58 -3.21
C THR A 771 24.76 24.75 -4.27
N ILE A 772 24.93 23.80 -5.19
CA ILE A 772 25.96 23.89 -6.23
C ILE A 772 25.71 25.11 -7.13
N THR A 773 26.78 25.73 -7.62
CA THR A 773 26.76 27.01 -8.36
C THR A 773 26.00 28.15 -7.63
N SER A 774 25.81 28.02 -6.32
CA SER A 774 25.00 28.87 -5.44
C SER A 774 23.48 28.76 -5.62
N VAL A 775 23.00 28.11 -6.69
CA VAL A 775 21.56 28.05 -7.04
C VAL A 775 20.92 26.68 -6.77
N GLY A 776 21.74 25.62 -6.69
CA GLY A 776 21.27 24.24 -6.52
C GLY A 776 20.81 23.59 -7.82
N TYR A 777 20.48 22.31 -7.78
CA TYR A 777 19.91 21.56 -8.90
C TYR A 777 18.38 21.43 -8.76
N MET A 778 17.71 21.08 -9.85
CA MET A 778 16.31 20.69 -9.91
C MET A 778 16.18 19.21 -10.31
N ASP A 779 15.63 18.40 -9.42
CA ASP A 779 15.22 17.03 -9.70
C ASP A 779 14.11 16.62 -8.73
N PHE A 780 12.88 17.02 -9.06
CA PHE A 780 11.73 16.96 -8.16
C PHE A 780 11.44 15.54 -7.63
N ALA A 781 11.35 14.56 -8.54
CA ALA A 781 11.07 13.17 -8.17
C ALA A 781 12.16 12.18 -8.61
N GLY A 782 13.22 12.60 -9.34
CA GLY A 782 14.37 11.73 -9.62
C GLY A 782 14.60 11.27 -11.07
N SER A 783 14.48 12.13 -12.09
CA SER A 783 15.03 11.80 -13.42
C SER A 783 16.55 11.59 -13.35
N GLY A 784 17.24 12.33 -12.49
CA GLY A 784 18.65 12.16 -12.19
C GLY A 784 18.87 11.13 -11.08
N VAL A 785 18.40 11.45 -9.87
CA VAL A 785 18.70 10.71 -8.64
C VAL A 785 18.28 9.23 -8.73
N VAL A 786 17.16 8.91 -9.38
CA VAL A 786 16.68 7.53 -9.54
C VAL A 786 16.98 6.99 -10.94
N HIS A 787 16.42 7.62 -11.97
CA HIS A 787 16.44 7.04 -13.31
C HIS A 787 17.82 7.09 -13.96
N LEU A 788 18.53 8.22 -13.91
CA LEU A 788 19.89 8.30 -14.43
C LEU A 788 20.83 7.37 -13.65
N THR A 789 20.75 7.36 -12.32
CA THR A 789 21.51 6.47 -11.43
C THR A 789 21.33 4.99 -11.81
N GLY A 790 20.07 4.54 -11.93
CA GLY A 790 19.74 3.17 -12.33
C GLY A 790 20.12 2.86 -13.78
N GLY A 791 19.82 3.76 -14.71
CA GLY A 791 20.06 3.58 -16.14
C GLY A 791 21.54 3.55 -16.53
N VAL A 792 22.37 4.42 -15.93
CA VAL A 792 23.83 4.39 -16.13
C VAL A 792 24.45 3.15 -15.49
N SER A 793 23.94 2.75 -14.33
CA SER A 793 24.36 1.51 -13.68
C SER A 793 24.01 0.27 -14.51
N ALA A 794 22.82 0.25 -15.13
CA ALA A 794 22.40 -0.77 -16.09
C ALA A 794 23.31 -0.78 -17.33
N LEU A 795 23.65 0.39 -17.87
CA LEU A 795 24.57 0.53 -18.99
C LEU A 795 25.97 -0.01 -18.63
N ALA A 796 26.50 0.34 -17.45
CA ALA A 796 27.79 -0.18 -16.99
C ALA A 796 27.75 -1.71 -16.85
N GLY A 797 26.69 -2.27 -16.24
CA GLY A 797 26.52 -3.71 -16.09
C GLY A 797 26.41 -4.46 -17.41
N THR A 798 25.60 -3.95 -18.36
CA THR A 798 25.43 -4.54 -19.69
C THR A 798 26.74 -4.57 -20.49
N ILE A 799 27.52 -3.48 -20.44
CA ILE A 799 28.84 -3.38 -21.07
C ILE A 799 29.82 -4.41 -20.48
N VAL A 800 29.90 -4.49 -19.15
CA VAL A 800 30.82 -5.43 -18.47
C VAL A 800 30.43 -6.89 -18.74
N LEU A 801 29.13 -7.20 -18.72
CA LEU A 801 28.59 -8.53 -19.04
C LEU A 801 28.85 -8.93 -20.49
N GLY A 802 28.80 -7.98 -21.42
CA GLY A 802 28.73 -8.23 -22.86
C GLY A 802 27.35 -8.74 -23.31
N PRO A 803 27.15 -8.96 -24.61
CA PRO A 803 25.84 -9.32 -25.15
C PRO A 803 25.44 -10.77 -24.91
N ARG A 804 24.12 -11.04 -24.93
CA ARG A 804 23.58 -12.40 -24.95
C ARG A 804 24.02 -13.09 -26.24
N LYS A 805 24.41 -14.36 -26.14
CA LYS A 805 24.90 -15.13 -27.28
C LYS A 805 23.81 -15.23 -28.36
N GLY A 806 24.14 -14.86 -29.60
CA GLY A 806 23.22 -14.89 -30.74
C GLY A 806 22.36 -13.64 -30.91
N ARG A 807 22.41 -12.66 -29.98
CA ARG A 807 21.51 -11.50 -30.00
C ARG A 807 21.58 -10.66 -31.29
N PHE A 808 22.78 -10.51 -31.85
CA PHE A 808 23.00 -9.69 -33.04
C PHE A 808 23.11 -10.51 -34.32
N GLU A 809 23.19 -11.83 -34.19
CA GLU A 809 23.18 -12.80 -35.28
C GLU A 809 21.74 -13.20 -35.64
N ASN A 810 20.91 -13.53 -34.64
CA ASN A 810 19.52 -14.00 -34.77
C ASN A 810 18.57 -13.13 -33.91
N PRO A 811 18.35 -11.86 -34.26
CA PRO A 811 17.59 -10.92 -33.42
C PRO A 811 16.15 -11.35 -33.13
N GLU A 812 15.52 -12.13 -34.02
CA GLU A 812 14.16 -12.67 -33.88
C GLU A 812 14.00 -13.63 -32.69
N GLU A 813 15.07 -14.31 -32.24
CA GLU A 813 15.02 -15.18 -31.07
C GLU A 813 14.92 -14.41 -29.74
N PHE A 814 15.06 -13.09 -29.79
CA PHE A 814 15.09 -12.18 -28.64
C PHE A 814 13.88 -11.23 -28.60
N GLU A 815 12.87 -11.48 -29.43
CA GLU A 815 11.59 -10.79 -29.31
C GLU A 815 10.91 -11.12 -27.96
N CYS A 816 10.06 -10.19 -27.49
CA CYS A 816 9.35 -10.34 -26.23
C CYS A 816 8.50 -11.61 -26.24
N HIS A 817 8.72 -12.53 -25.30
CA HIS A 817 7.99 -13.80 -25.28
C HIS A 817 6.53 -13.66 -24.84
N ASN A 818 6.18 -12.60 -24.08
CA ASN A 818 4.83 -12.40 -23.57
C ASN A 818 4.47 -10.91 -23.49
N LEU A 819 3.96 -10.37 -24.60
CA LEU A 819 3.57 -8.97 -24.73
C LEU A 819 2.47 -8.51 -23.75
N PRO A 820 1.44 -9.33 -23.41
CA PRO A 820 0.50 -8.98 -22.35
C PRO A 820 1.16 -8.68 -20.99
N LEU A 821 2.22 -9.41 -20.61
CA LEU A 821 2.97 -9.10 -19.39
C LEU A 821 3.74 -7.78 -19.49
N VAL A 822 4.29 -7.44 -20.66
CA VAL A 822 4.92 -6.13 -20.92
C VAL A 822 3.91 -4.99 -20.73
N VAL A 823 2.71 -5.14 -21.30
CA VAL A 823 1.63 -4.15 -21.18
C VAL A 823 1.15 -4.04 -19.73
N LEU A 824 0.92 -5.17 -19.05
CA LEU A 824 0.52 -5.19 -17.63
C LEU A 824 1.59 -4.54 -16.75
N GLY A 825 2.86 -4.84 -16.99
CA GLY A 825 3.99 -4.24 -16.29
C GLY A 825 4.03 -2.72 -16.48
N THR A 826 3.84 -2.26 -17.72
CA THR A 826 3.81 -0.82 -18.04
C THR A 826 2.66 -0.09 -17.33
N PHE A 827 1.46 -0.66 -17.30
CA PHE A 827 0.34 -0.06 -16.59
C PHE A 827 0.53 -0.06 -15.07
N ALA A 828 1.09 -1.12 -14.49
CA ALA A 828 1.43 -1.15 -13.06
C ALA A 828 2.51 -0.12 -12.71
N LEU A 829 3.51 0.08 -13.58
CA LEU A 829 4.52 1.14 -13.43
C LEU A 829 3.89 2.53 -13.52
N TRP A 830 3.01 2.78 -14.49
CA TRP A 830 2.30 4.06 -14.59
C TRP A 830 1.44 4.30 -13.35
N PHE A 831 0.68 3.31 -12.90
CA PHE A 831 -0.12 3.40 -11.68
C PHE A 831 0.74 3.75 -10.45
N GLY A 832 1.86 3.05 -10.25
CA GLY A 832 2.80 3.35 -9.17
C GLY A 832 3.48 4.72 -9.31
N TRP A 833 3.60 5.24 -10.54
CA TRP A 833 4.14 6.58 -10.79
C TRP A 833 3.30 7.71 -10.20
N TYR A 834 2.01 7.48 -9.92
CA TYR A 834 1.18 8.42 -9.16
C TYR A 834 1.56 8.48 -7.68
N GLY A 835 2.20 7.45 -7.13
CA GLY A 835 2.90 7.54 -5.84
C GLY A 835 4.27 8.20 -5.97
N PHE A 836 4.96 7.96 -7.09
CA PHE A 836 6.32 8.43 -7.32
C PHE A 836 6.39 9.95 -7.51
N ASN A 837 5.74 10.47 -8.57
CA ASN A 837 5.81 11.89 -8.90
C ASN A 837 4.96 12.74 -7.95
N PRO A 838 3.62 12.57 -7.87
CA PRO A 838 2.80 13.33 -6.92
C PRO A 838 3.22 13.16 -5.47
N GLY A 839 3.66 11.98 -5.03
CA GLY A 839 4.15 11.78 -3.66
C GLY A 839 5.39 12.59 -3.34
N SER A 840 6.17 12.98 -4.35
CA SER A 840 7.34 13.85 -4.18
C SER A 840 6.99 15.31 -3.86
N THR A 841 5.69 15.66 -3.73
CA THR A 841 5.30 16.89 -3.01
C THR A 841 5.63 16.83 -1.52
N LEU A 842 5.92 15.63 -0.99
CA LEU A 842 6.29 15.39 0.41
C LEU A 842 5.19 15.75 1.42
N GLY A 843 4.00 16.09 0.93
CA GLY A 843 2.86 16.46 1.77
C GLY A 843 1.65 16.90 0.95
N MET A 844 0.53 16.97 1.66
CA MET A 844 -0.79 17.43 1.21
C MET A 844 -1.54 18.21 2.33
N HIS A 845 -0.82 18.70 3.34
CA HIS A 845 -1.39 19.38 4.52
C HIS A 845 -2.16 20.68 4.21
N ASP A 846 -2.02 21.28 3.03
CA ASP A 846 -2.77 22.47 2.67
C ASP A 846 -3.20 22.52 1.18
N GLY A 847 -4.01 23.53 0.85
CA GLY A 847 -4.51 23.70 -0.52
C GLY A 847 -3.40 23.97 -1.56
N ALA A 848 -2.25 24.51 -1.16
CA ALA A 848 -1.14 24.79 -2.07
C ALA A 848 -0.38 23.50 -2.42
N THR A 849 -0.03 22.70 -1.41
CA THR A 849 0.58 21.38 -1.58
C THR A 849 -0.36 20.41 -2.31
N GLY A 850 -1.66 20.44 -2.02
CA GLY A 850 -2.67 19.68 -2.75
C GLY A 850 -2.80 20.09 -4.23
N ALA A 851 -2.79 21.39 -4.54
CA ALA A 851 -2.80 21.88 -5.92
C ALA A 851 -1.53 21.48 -6.67
N LEU A 852 -0.37 21.52 -6.01
CA LEU A 852 0.90 21.04 -6.57
C LEU A 852 0.83 19.55 -6.90
N ALA A 853 0.34 18.71 -5.98
CA ALA A 853 0.19 17.26 -6.22
C ALA A 853 -0.71 16.98 -7.43
N ALA A 854 -1.81 17.73 -7.59
CA ALA A 854 -2.70 17.63 -8.74
C ALA A 854 -2.02 18.03 -10.06
N GLN A 855 -1.26 19.13 -10.07
CA GLN A 855 -0.46 19.55 -11.23
C GLN A 855 0.57 18.48 -11.61
N VAL A 856 1.30 17.95 -10.63
CA VAL A 856 2.30 16.90 -10.83
C VAL A 856 1.67 15.66 -11.45
N ALA A 857 0.49 15.24 -10.98
CA ALA A 857 -0.24 14.11 -11.54
C ALA A 857 -0.67 14.34 -13.00
N MET A 858 -1.12 15.56 -13.32
CA MET A 858 -1.48 15.95 -14.69
C MET A 858 -0.27 15.94 -15.62
N ASN A 859 0.84 16.56 -15.20
CA ASN A 859 2.10 16.59 -15.96
C ASN A 859 2.65 15.18 -16.22
N THR A 860 2.62 14.33 -15.19
CA THR A 860 3.02 12.92 -15.28
C THR A 860 2.23 12.19 -16.35
N THR A 861 0.90 12.33 -16.34
CA THR A 861 -0.01 11.67 -17.29
C THR A 861 0.19 12.17 -18.72
N LEU A 862 0.31 13.49 -18.90
CA LEU A 862 0.44 14.11 -20.21
C LEU A 862 1.76 13.73 -20.89
N SER A 863 2.87 13.76 -20.15
CA SER A 863 4.18 13.35 -20.69
C SER A 863 4.21 11.87 -21.07
N ALA A 864 3.65 10.99 -20.22
CA ALA A 864 3.54 9.56 -20.49
C ALA A 864 2.76 9.27 -21.78
N ALA A 865 1.59 9.88 -21.94
CA ALA A 865 0.75 9.72 -23.12
C ALA A 865 1.45 10.21 -24.39
N THR A 866 2.05 11.40 -24.34
CA THR A 866 2.76 11.97 -25.50
C THR A 866 4.00 11.15 -25.85
N GLY A 867 4.76 10.68 -24.87
CA GLY A 867 5.91 9.80 -25.10
C GLY A 867 5.50 8.50 -25.79
N GLY A 868 4.47 7.83 -25.28
CA GLY A 868 3.93 6.60 -25.86
C GLY A 868 3.44 6.77 -27.29
N ILE A 869 2.58 7.76 -27.53
CA ILE A 869 2.03 8.04 -28.87
C ILE A 869 3.15 8.39 -29.85
N THR A 870 4.13 9.20 -29.42
CA THR A 870 5.26 9.58 -30.28
C THR A 870 6.07 8.37 -30.72
N VAL A 871 6.46 7.48 -29.80
CA VAL A 871 7.20 6.26 -30.16
C VAL A 871 6.35 5.33 -31.03
N PHE A 872 5.08 5.15 -30.71
CA PHE A 872 4.17 4.32 -31.50
C PHE A 872 4.08 4.80 -32.95
N LEU A 873 3.86 6.10 -33.16
CA LEU A 873 3.80 6.70 -34.49
C LEU A 873 5.16 6.63 -35.20
N LEU A 874 6.25 6.95 -34.51
CA LEU A 874 7.60 6.91 -35.08
C LEU A 874 7.98 5.51 -35.54
N ARG A 875 7.74 4.49 -34.69
CA ARG A 875 8.00 3.09 -35.05
C ARG A 875 7.05 2.58 -36.12
N TYR A 876 5.78 2.99 -36.13
CA TYR A 876 4.89 2.68 -37.26
C TYR A 876 5.42 3.28 -38.57
N LEU A 877 5.93 4.51 -38.56
CA LEU A 877 6.49 5.16 -39.75
C LEU A 877 7.78 4.48 -40.24
N ILE A 878 8.63 4.00 -39.33
CA ILE A 878 9.90 3.32 -39.64
C ILE A 878 9.68 1.84 -40.04
N LEU A 879 8.95 1.09 -39.22
CA LEU A 879 8.79 -0.36 -39.34
C LEU A 879 7.61 -0.77 -40.24
N LYS A 880 6.65 0.14 -40.49
CA LYS A 880 5.36 -0.14 -41.14
C LYS A 880 4.55 -1.26 -40.45
N LYS A 881 4.77 -1.42 -39.13
CA LYS A 881 4.10 -2.39 -38.26
C LYS A 881 3.76 -1.74 -36.92
N TYR A 882 2.74 -2.24 -36.24
CA TYR A 882 2.40 -1.81 -34.89
C TYR A 882 3.33 -2.48 -33.88
N ASP A 883 4.14 -1.67 -33.22
CA ASP A 883 5.07 -2.12 -32.18
C ASP A 883 4.57 -1.70 -30.80
N VAL A 884 3.89 -2.63 -30.13
CA VAL A 884 3.32 -2.42 -28.79
C VAL A 884 4.42 -2.34 -27.72
N GLY A 885 5.51 -3.09 -27.87
CA GLY A 885 6.65 -2.99 -26.93
C GLY A 885 7.31 -1.62 -27.01
N GLY A 886 7.48 -1.10 -28.24
CA GLY A 886 7.90 0.27 -28.48
C GLY A 886 6.96 1.31 -27.86
N LEU A 887 5.64 1.16 -28.02
CA LEU A 887 4.65 2.02 -27.35
C LEU A 887 4.83 1.99 -25.82
N CYS A 888 4.98 0.82 -25.22
CA CYS A 888 5.20 0.67 -23.78
C CYS A 888 6.46 1.40 -23.31
N ASN A 889 7.59 1.20 -23.98
CA ASN A 889 8.82 1.91 -23.65
C ASN A 889 8.72 3.43 -23.91
N GLY A 890 7.91 3.86 -24.88
CA GLY A 890 7.62 5.28 -25.11
C GLY A 890 6.83 5.92 -23.97
N ILE A 891 5.88 5.19 -23.39
CA ILE A 891 5.16 5.62 -22.18
C ILE A 891 6.16 5.80 -21.03
N LEU A 892 7.00 4.80 -20.80
CA LEU A 892 8.03 4.84 -19.74
C LEU A 892 9.04 5.97 -19.99
N ALA A 893 9.47 6.19 -21.22
CA ALA A 893 10.37 7.29 -21.59
C ALA A 893 9.74 8.66 -21.26
N GLY A 894 8.44 8.84 -21.53
CA GLY A 894 7.70 10.04 -21.16
C GLY A 894 7.60 10.24 -19.64
N LEU A 895 7.30 9.17 -18.89
CA LEU A 895 7.26 9.18 -17.43
C LEU A 895 8.62 9.54 -16.82
N VAL A 896 9.72 8.92 -17.28
CA VAL A 896 11.08 9.25 -16.84
C VAL A 896 11.43 10.71 -17.16
N SER A 897 11.11 11.18 -18.35
CA SER A 897 11.51 12.52 -18.82
C SER A 897 10.87 13.64 -18.01
N ILE A 898 9.65 13.47 -17.51
CA ILE A 898 8.95 14.52 -16.75
C ILE A 898 9.30 14.51 -15.26
N THR A 899 9.89 13.44 -14.75
CA THR A 899 10.08 13.19 -13.31
C THR A 899 10.88 14.29 -12.59
N ALA A 900 11.91 14.87 -13.20
CA ALA A 900 12.67 15.99 -12.61
C ALA A 900 11.89 17.31 -12.59
N GLY A 901 11.04 17.56 -13.59
CA GLY A 901 10.36 18.84 -13.79
C GLY A 901 8.87 18.82 -13.45
N CYS A 902 8.31 17.70 -13.00
CA CYS A 902 6.85 17.51 -12.94
C CYS A 902 6.13 18.50 -12.00
N GLY A 903 6.80 19.03 -10.97
CA GLY A 903 6.28 20.07 -10.08
C GLY A 903 6.57 21.51 -10.51
N ASN A 904 7.28 21.69 -11.63
CA ASN A 904 7.96 22.94 -11.98
C ASN A 904 7.79 23.37 -13.43
N VAL A 905 6.98 22.64 -14.19
CA VAL A 905 6.72 22.98 -15.58
C VAL A 905 5.22 23.08 -15.81
N GLU A 906 4.85 23.90 -16.80
CA GLU A 906 3.47 23.98 -17.29
C GLU A 906 3.07 22.69 -18.00
N CYS A 907 1.75 22.43 -18.08
CA CYS A 907 1.23 21.27 -18.81
C CYS A 907 1.67 21.25 -20.28
N GLY A 908 1.78 22.41 -20.93
CA GLY A 908 2.31 22.52 -22.30
C GLY A 908 3.76 22.05 -22.41
N SER A 909 4.59 22.41 -21.41
CA SER A 909 5.97 21.92 -21.30
C SER A 909 6.02 20.42 -21.04
N ALA A 910 5.15 19.88 -20.19
CA ALA A 910 5.08 18.43 -19.95
C ALA A 910 4.79 17.62 -21.22
N PHE A 911 3.90 18.12 -22.10
CA PHE A 911 3.69 17.55 -23.43
C PHE A 911 4.99 17.54 -24.26
N ALA A 912 5.70 18.67 -24.33
CA ALA A 912 6.93 18.79 -25.10
C ALA A 912 8.06 17.89 -24.55
N ILE A 913 8.17 17.78 -23.22
CA ILE A 913 9.13 16.93 -22.53
C ILE A 913 8.93 15.46 -22.91
N GLY A 914 7.68 14.98 -22.88
CA GLY A 914 7.35 13.60 -23.30
C GLY A 914 7.63 13.35 -24.77
N LEU A 915 7.33 14.32 -25.65
CA LEU A 915 7.58 14.23 -27.09
C LEU A 915 9.08 14.13 -27.39
N VAL A 916 9.91 14.99 -26.81
CA VAL A 916 11.37 14.94 -26.99
C VAL A 916 11.97 13.70 -26.31
N GLY A 917 11.44 13.32 -25.14
CA GLY A 917 11.82 12.10 -24.43
C GLY A 917 11.67 10.84 -25.29
N ALA A 918 10.60 10.75 -26.09
CA ALA A 918 10.41 9.67 -27.06
C ALA A 918 11.49 9.62 -28.16
N PHE A 919 11.92 10.78 -28.68
CA PHE A 919 13.02 10.84 -29.64
C PHE A 919 14.36 10.47 -29.00
N VAL A 920 14.61 10.92 -27.77
CA VAL A 920 15.82 10.57 -27.00
C VAL A 920 15.87 9.05 -26.76
N TYR A 921 14.76 8.44 -26.33
CA TYR A 921 14.65 6.99 -26.19
C TYR A 921 14.92 6.28 -27.52
N GLN A 922 14.24 6.67 -28.60
CA GLN A 922 14.38 5.99 -29.88
C GLN A 922 15.81 6.09 -30.42
N ALA A 923 16.43 7.27 -30.34
CA ALA A 923 17.79 7.50 -30.79
C ALA A 923 18.82 6.71 -29.96
N SER A 924 18.68 6.69 -28.63
CA SER A 924 19.58 5.96 -27.74
C SER A 924 19.43 4.44 -27.86
N SER A 925 18.21 3.91 -27.97
CA SER A 925 17.98 2.48 -28.25
C SER A 925 18.65 2.06 -29.57
N MET A 926 18.48 2.84 -30.64
CA MET A 926 19.17 2.59 -31.92
C MET A 926 20.70 2.67 -31.80
N LEU A 927 21.21 3.59 -30.99
CA LEU A 927 22.64 3.72 -30.74
C LEU A 927 23.21 2.48 -30.04
N LEU A 928 22.55 1.97 -29.00
CA LEU A 928 22.98 0.75 -28.30
C LEU A 928 23.00 -0.46 -29.25
N GLN A 929 21.96 -0.62 -30.08
CA GLN A 929 21.93 -1.66 -31.10
C GLN A 929 23.11 -1.53 -32.08
N LYS A 930 23.41 -0.31 -32.54
CA LYS A 930 24.55 -0.04 -33.45
C LYS A 930 25.90 -0.35 -32.78
N LEU A 931 26.04 -0.06 -31.50
CA LEU A 931 27.23 -0.35 -30.70
C LEU A 931 27.31 -1.81 -30.23
N LYS A 932 26.34 -2.65 -30.59
CA LYS A 932 26.20 -4.04 -30.14
C LYS A 932 26.20 -4.17 -28.60
N ILE A 933 25.57 -3.21 -27.92
CA ILE A 933 25.29 -3.26 -26.49
C ILE A 933 23.88 -3.84 -26.32
N ASP A 934 23.80 -4.97 -25.63
CA ASP A 934 22.56 -5.73 -25.47
C ASP A 934 21.88 -5.42 -24.15
N ASP A 935 20.91 -4.51 -24.19
CA ASP A 935 20.02 -4.18 -23.08
C ASP A 935 18.66 -4.86 -23.31
N PRO A 936 18.27 -5.88 -22.52
CA PRO A 936 17.07 -6.68 -22.75
C PRO A 936 15.74 -5.92 -22.71
N VAL A 937 15.67 -4.82 -21.96
CA VAL A 937 14.41 -4.08 -21.76
C VAL A 937 14.53 -2.60 -22.16
N ASP A 938 15.64 -2.22 -22.80
CA ASP A 938 16.01 -0.82 -23.03
C ASP A 938 16.08 -0.01 -21.71
N ALA A 939 16.60 -0.61 -20.63
CA ALA A 939 16.73 0.06 -19.32
C ALA A 939 17.58 1.34 -19.41
N ALA A 940 18.73 1.30 -20.07
CA ALA A 940 19.60 2.45 -20.24
C ALA A 940 18.98 3.53 -21.17
N PRO A 941 18.40 3.21 -22.34
CA PRO A 941 17.63 4.18 -23.14
C PRO A 941 16.49 4.86 -22.37
N VAL A 942 15.64 4.08 -21.69
CA VAL A 942 14.46 4.59 -20.98
C VAL A 942 14.85 5.38 -19.73
N HIS A 943 15.80 4.90 -18.93
CA HIS A 943 16.11 5.54 -17.63
C HIS A 943 17.34 6.42 -17.67
N GLY A 944 18.42 5.97 -18.32
CA GLY A 944 19.67 6.72 -18.43
C GLY A 944 19.52 7.93 -19.35
N PHE A 945 19.25 7.70 -20.64
CA PHE A 945 19.21 8.79 -21.62
C PHE A 945 18.01 9.72 -21.43
N CYS A 946 16.80 9.19 -21.20
CA CYS A 946 15.66 10.05 -20.87
C CYS A 946 15.79 10.68 -19.48
N GLY A 947 16.54 10.08 -18.55
CA GLY A 947 16.89 10.71 -17.27
C GLY A 947 17.76 11.95 -17.45
N ILE A 948 18.80 11.88 -18.31
CA ILE A 948 19.60 13.04 -18.73
C ILE A 948 18.68 14.12 -19.33
N TRP A 949 17.81 13.73 -20.27
CA TRP A 949 16.89 14.66 -20.89
C TRP A 949 15.95 15.30 -19.86
N GLY A 950 15.38 14.53 -18.94
CA GLY A 950 14.46 15.05 -17.93
C GLY A 950 15.10 16.08 -17.01
N VAL A 951 16.33 15.82 -16.54
CA VAL A 951 17.09 16.78 -15.71
C VAL A 951 17.39 18.07 -16.49
N LEU A 952 17.79 17.96 -17.76
CA LEU A 952 18.03 19.13 -18.60
C LEU A 952 16.74 19.91 -18.88
N ALA A 953 15.67 19.19 -19.24
CA ALA A 953 14.39 19.78 -19.60
C ALA A 953 13.73 20.50 -18.42
N ALA A 954 13.86 19.96 -17.21
CA ALA A 954 13.43 20.63 -15.98
C ALA A 954 14.12 22.00 -15.83
N GLY A 955 15.44 22.07 -16.03
CA GLY A 955 16.17 23.34 -15.99
C GLY A 955 15.82 24.31 -17.13
N PHE A 956 15.51 23.81 -18.34
CA PHE A 956 15.18 24.64 -19.49
C PHE A 956 13.75 25.17 -19.51
N LEU A 957 12.79 24.41 -18.98
CA LEU A 957 11.35 24.66 -19.14
C LEU A 957 10.64 25.02 -17.83
N ASP A 958 11.40 25.36 -16.79
CA ASP A 958 10.86 25.86 -15.53
C ASP A 958 9.99 27.12 -15.76
N TRP A 959 8.76 27.07 -15.27
CA TRP A 959 7.69 28.04 -15.55
C TRP A 959 7.73 29.34 -14.73
N GLY A 960 8.73 29.52 -13.86
CA GLY A 960 8.93 30.71 -13.00
C GLY A 960 9.24 32.03 -13.73
N LYS A 961 8.73 32.26 -14.94
CA LYS A 961 9.03 33.39 -15.85
C LYS A 961 10.51 33.51 -16.25
N GLY A 962 11.12 32.37 -16.59
CA GLY A 962 12.22 32.24 -17.53
C GLY A 962 13.54 32.93 -17.18
N VAL A 963 14.63 32.15 -17.18
CA VAL A 963 16.03 32.61 -17.33
C VAL A 963 16.58 33.54 -16.22
N ASP A 964 15.75 34.31 -15.50
CA ASP A 964 16.17 35.40 -14.59
C ASP A 964 15.35 35.54 -13.29
N HIS A 965 14.30 34.73 -13.05
CA HIS A 965 13.44 34.85 -11.86
C HIS A 965 13.27 33.55 -11.05
N TYR A 966 13.33 33.70 -9.71
CA TYR A 966 13.47 32.65 -8.69
C TYR A 966 12.19 32.46 -7.88
N HIS A 967 11.67 31.24 -7.76
CA HIS A 967 10.47 30.98 -6.97
C HIS A 967 10.40 29.57 -6.34
N GLY A 968 10.01 29.57 -5.06
CA GLY A 968 9.23 28.49 -4.42
C GLY A 968 9.95 27.18 -4.11
N TRP A 969 9.26 26.35 -3.32
CA TRP A 969 9.73 25.11 -2.69
C TRP A 969 10.30 24.04 -3.65
N SER A 970 9.93 24.04 -4.93
CA SER A 970 10.27 22.97 -5.88
C SER A 970 11.18 23.41 -7.05
N GLY A 971 11.43 24.72 -7.23
CA GLY A 971 12.23 25.29 -8.31
C GLY A 971 13.70 25.52 -7.93
N PHE A 972 14.45 26.29 -8.72
CA PHE A 972 15.78 26.76 -8.28
C PHE A 972 15.63 27.66 -7.05
N GLY A 973 16.45 27.43 -6.02
CA GLY A 973 16.39 28.17 -4.76
C GLY A 973 16.80 29.64 -4.93
N CYS A 974 16.10 30.57 -4.25
CA CYS A 974 16.46 32.00 -4.30
C CYS A 974 17.81 32.25 -3.63
N VAL A 975 18.76 32.76 -4.41
CA VAL A 975 20.04 33.28 -3.90
C VAL A 975 19.83 34.74 -3.51
N MET A 976 19.87 35.03 -2.22
CA MET A 976 19.64 36.39 -1.70
C MET A 976 20.80 37.32 -2.06
N ASP A 977 20.50 38.47 -2.64
CA ASP A 977 21.36 39.64 -2.78
C ASP A 977 20.70 40.84 -2.06
N GLY A 978 21.13 41.09 -0.82
CA GLY A 978 20.41 41.98 0.09
C GLY A 978 19.02 41.43 0.44
N ALA A 979 17.96 42.19 0.14
CA ALA A 979 16.57 41.81 0.40
C ALA A 979 15.84 41.22 -0.83
N ALA A 980 16.52 41.05 -1.96
CA ALA A 980 15.95 40.55 -3.21
C ALA A 980 16.67 39.29 -3.71
N CYS A 981 15.98 38.48 -4.51
CA CYS A 981 16.64 37.38 -5.23
C CYS A 981 17.53 37.94 -6.36
N LYS A 982 18.74 37.41 -6.48
CA LYS A 982 19.67 37.71 -7.56
C LYS A 982 19.09 37.29 -8.92
N THR A 983 19.29 38.06 -9.99
CA THR A 983 18.87 37.73 -11.38
C THR A 983 20.09 37.38 -12.25
N GLY A 984 19.91 36.93 -13.50
CA GLY A 984 21.05 36.67 -14.42
C GLY A 984 21.77 35.34 -14.19
N LEU A 985 21.10 34.37 -13.57
CA LEU A 985 21.73 33.15 -13.05
C LEU A 985 21.41 31.89 -13.86
N PHE A 986 20.84 32.04 -15.07
CA PHE A 986 20.56 30.90 -15.95
C PHE A 986 21.78 30.02 -16.24
N GLY A 987 22.93 30.64 -16.47
CA GLY A 987 24.18 29.91 -16.67
C GLY A 987 24.53 29.03 -15.47
N ASP A 988 24.33 29.54 -14.25
CA ASP A 988 24.57 28.81 -13.00
C ASP A 988 23.53 27.70 -12.80
N ALA A 989 22.26 27.95 -13.12
CA ALA A 989 21.17 26.99 -13.01
C ALA A 989 21.34 25.80 -13.97
N ILE A 990 21.61 26.08 -15.25
CA ILE A 990 21.94 25.03 -16.22
C ILE A 990 23.26 24.33 -15.85
N GLY A 991 24.25 25.09 -15.36
CA GLY A 991 25.49 24.55 -14.83
C GLY A 991 25.26 23.54 -13.69
N ALA A 992 24.31 23.81 -12.78
CA ALA A 992 23.94 22.89 -11.72
C ALA A 992 23.31 21.59 -12.24
N GLN A 993 22.43 21.68 -13.25
CA GLN A 993 21.85 20.49 -13.90
C GLN A 993 22.94 19.61 -14.55
N PHE A 994 23.89 20.23 -15.27
CA PHE A 994 25.03 19.51 -15.84
C PHE A 994 25.92 18.89 -14.75
N ALA A 995 26.13 19.59 -13.63
CA ALA A 995 26.89 19.08 -12.51
C ALA A 995 26.21 17.86 -11.87
N LEU A 996 24.89 17.89 -11.65
CA LEU A 996 24.13 16.72 -11.19
C LEU A 996 24.31 15.54 -12.16
N ILE A 997 24.07 15.76 -13.46
CA ILE A 997 24.19 14.71 -14.49
C ILE A 997 25.59 14.11 -14.49
N ALA A 998 26.63 14.95 -14.50
CA ALA A 998 28.01 14.50 -14.52
C ALA A 998 28.36 13.70 -13.25
N MET A 999 27.99 14.20 -12.08
CA MET A 999 28.27 13.52 -10.81
C MET A 999 27.56 12.17 -10.71
N VAL A 1000 26.29 12.09 -11.11
CA VAL A 1000 25.53 10.82 -11.13
C VAL A 1000 26.13 9.83 -12.13
N ILE A 1001 26.50 10.28 -13.34
CA ILE A 1001 27.12 9.42 -14.36
C ILE A 1001 28.46 8.88 -13.87
N ILE A 1002 29.31 9.75 -13.32
CA ILE A 1002 30.64 9.37 -12.85
C ILE A 1002 30.52 8.42 -11.66
N TRP A 1003 29.73 8.76 -10.65
CA TRP A 1003 29.60 7.95 -9.43
C TRP A 1003 28.95 6.60 -9.71
N SER A 1004 27.75 6.61 -10.31
CA SER A 1004 26.99 5.39 -10.58
C SER A 1004 27.69 4.53 -11.63
N GLY A 1005 28.16 5.14 -12.72
CA GLY A 1005 28.83 4.43 -13.80
C GLY A 1005 30.16 3.80 -13.37
N ALA A 1006 31.00 4.54 -12.63
CA ALA A 1006 32.28 4.02 -12.18
C ALA A 1006 32.11 2.94 -11.10
N LEU A 1007 31.28 3.16 -10.08
CA LEU A 1007 31.11 2.19 -9.00
C LEU A 1007 30.35 0.94 -9.46
N SER A 1008 29.31 1.08 -10.27
CA SER A 1008 28.62 -0.08 -10.85
C SER A 1008 29.53 -0.83 -11.81
N GLY A 1009 30.28 -0.12 -12.66
CA GLY A 1009 31.28 -0.71 -13.55
C GLY A 1009 32.35 -1.49 -12.77
N LEU A 1010 32.88 -0.91 -11.68
CA LEU A 1010 33.86 -1.55 -10.81
C LEU A 1010 33.27 -2.77 -10.09
N ALA A 1011 32.05 -2.66 -9.54
CA ALA A 1011 31.38 -3.75 -8.85
C ALA A 1011 31.13 -4.93 -9.80
N PHE A 1012 30.55 -4.68 -10.98
CA PHE A 1012 30.36 -5.71 -11.99
C PHE A 1012 31.69 -6.28 -12.49
N PHE A 1013 32.71 -5.44 -12.69
CA PHE A 1013 34.03 -5.90 -13.12
C PHE A 1013 34.69 -6.79 -12.07
N ALA A 1014 34.64 -6.44 -10.78
CA ALA A 1014 35.13 -7.27 -9.69
C ALA A 1014 34.40 -8.64 -9.65
N LEU A 1015 33.08 -8.64 -9.81
CA LEU A 1015 32.28 -9.87 -9.91
C LEU A 1015 32.62 -10.69 -11.17
N LYS A 1016 33.01 -10.04 -12.26
CA LYS A 1016 33.49 -10.71 -13.48
C LYS A 1016 34.85 -11.37 -13.27
N MET A 1017 35.79 -10.66 -12.64
CA MET A 1017 37.14 -11.16 -12.35
C MET A 1017 37.14 -12.38 -11.42
N THR A 1018 36.15 -12.48 -10.54
CA THR A 1018 35.96 -13.65 -9.66
C THR A 1018 35.21 -14.81 -10.32
N GLY A 1019 34.77 -14.68 -11.58
CA GLY A 1019 33.97 -15.69 -12.28
C GLY A 1019 32.52 -15.84 -11.76
N LEU A 1020 32.08 -14.91 -10.90
CA LEU A 1020 30.76 -14.95 -10.26
C LEU A 1020 29.69 -14.21 -11.05
N LEU A 1021 30.04 -13.35 -12.00
CA LEU A 1021 29.07 -12.49 -12.67
C LEU A 1021 28.13 -13.22 -13.65
N ARG A 1022 28.70 -13.81 -14.71
CA ARG A 1022 27.94 -14.34 -15.85
C ARG A 1022 27.73 -15.84 -15.72
N ILE A 1023 26.56 -16.32 -16.14
CA ILE A 1023 26.28 -17.76 -16.28
C ILE A 1023 27.19 -18.40 -17.35
N SER A 1024 27.36 -19.72 -17.30
CA SER A 1024 28.13 -20.43 -18.32
C SER A 1024 27.37 -20.45 -19.65
N GLU A 1025 28.11 -20.61 -20.74
CA GLU A 1025 27.56 -20.64 -22.11
C GLU A 1025 26.51 -21.74 -22.29
N GLU A 1026 26.76 -22.94 -21.75
CA GLU A 1026 25.80 -24.05 -21.75
C GLU A 1026 24.48 -23.67 -21.05
N VAL A 1027 24.56 -22.97 -19.91
CA VAL A 1027 23.36 -22.54 -19.16
C VAL A 1027 22.63 -21.44 -19.93
N GLU A 1028 23.34 -20.54 -20.61
CA GLU A 1028 22.74 -19.49 -21.43
C GLU A 1028 22.00 -20.05 -22.66
N GLU A 1029 22.52 -21.11 -23.26
CA GLU A 1029 21.88 -21.83 -24.38
C GLU A 1029 20.62 -22.57 -23.93
N VAL A 1030 20.71 -23.38 -22.87
CA VAL A 1030 19.57 -24.18 -22.38
C VAL A 1030 18.51 -23.32 -21.67
N GLY A 1031 18.93 -22.21 -21.05
CA GLY A 1031 18.11 -21.39 -20.16
C GLY A 1031 18.38 -21.69 -18.69
N ILE A 1032 18.48 -20.63 -17.89
CA ILE A 1032 18.84 -20.74 -16.46
C ILE A 1032 17.73 -21.43 -15.65
N ASP A 1033 16.47 -21.31 -16.07
CA ASP A 1033 15.32 -21.91 -15.38
C ASP A 1033 15.46 -23.43 -15.33
N THR A 1034 15.70 -24.06 -16.48
CA THR A 1034 15.83 -25.52 -16.61
C THR A 1034 16.94 -26.09 -15.71
N LYS A 1035 18.05 -25.36 -15.58
CA LYS A 1035 19.24 -25.82 -14.85
C LYS A 1035 19.17 -25.53 -13.35
N SER A 1036 18.61 -24.38 -12.96
CA SER A 1036 18.78 -23.82 -11.60
C SER A 1036 17.49 -23.67 -10.81
N HIS A 1037 16.31 -23.79 -11.43
CA HIS A 1037 15.02 -23.54 -10.77
C HIS A 1037 14.21 -24.83 -10.52
N SER A 1038 13.35 -24.75 -9.51
CA SER A 1038 12.35 -25.73 -9.14
C SER A 1038 11.02 -24.98 -8.89
N PRO A 1039 10.02 -25.06 -9.79
CA PRO A 1039 10.02 -25.85 -11.02
C PRO A 1039 11.02 -25.36 -12.08
N PRO A 1040 11.43 -26.21 -13.03
CA PRO A 1040 12.43 -25.86 -14.07
C PRO A 1040 11.90 -24.91 -15.16
N LYS A 1041 10.67 -24.40 -15.03
CA LYS A 1041 10.01 -23.49 -15.98
C LYS A 1041 9.01 -22.60 -15.25
N ALA A 1042 8.84 -21.38 -15.72
CA ALA A 1042 7.89 -20.43 -15.11
C ALA A 1042 6.43 -20.80 -15.37
N TYR A 1043 6.15 -21.39 -16.53
CA TYR A 1043 4.84 -21.89 -16.92
C TYR A 1043 4.95 -22.81 -18.13
N SER A 1044 3.97 -23.69 -18.30
CA SER A 1044 3.84 -24.52 -19.49
C SER A 1044 3.10 -23.75 -20.59
N LEU A 1045 3.83 -23.25 -21.59
CA LEU A 1045 3.23 -22.95 -22.88
C LEU A 1045 2.92 -24.29 -23.55
N SER A 1046 1.64 -24.62 -23.78
CA SER A 1046 1.33 -25.69 -24.74
C SER A 1046 1.76 -25.18 -26.11
N GLN A 1047 2.76 -25.82 -26.71
CA GLN A 1047 3.04 -25.66 -28.14
C GLN A 1047 1.83 -26.09 -28.97
#